data_AF-A0A423MZL7-F1
#
_entry.id   AF-A0A423MZL7-F1
#
_cell.length_a   1.000
_cell.length_b   1.000
_cell.length_c   1.000
_cell.angle_alpha   90.00
_cell.angle_beta   90.00
_cell.angle_gamma   90.00
#
_symmetry.space_group_name_H-M   'P 1'
#
loop_
_entity.id
_entity.type
_entity.pdbx_description
1 polymer ?
#
loop_
_entity_poly.entity_id
_entity_poly.type
_entity_poly.pdbx_seq_one_letter_code
_entity_poly.pdbx_strand_id
1 'polypeptide(L)'
;MAVSLNLKTGVHTGYAAGDTFVGIESFRGSNYDDTFYASAAADNLDGYNGNDRLSYAQSEQGVNITMTAARVGTGLGGDAQGDTFSDFETIIGSNYNDVFTASLGTTTFYGGAGNDVYIINGSASQNVVEMAGGGDDEVRTTLNTITLASEVERLTFTGTGNFNARGNASDNVITGGAGNDILMGGAGADQLIGGAGFDIVSYEDVPNSVAVSLNLKTGVHTGYAAGDTFVGIESFRGSNYDDTFYASAAADNLDGYNGNDRLSYAQSEQGVNITMTAARVGTGLGGDAQGDTFSDFETIIGSNYNDVFTASLGTTTFYGGAGNDVYIINGSASQNVVEMAGGGDDEVRTTLNTITLASEVERLTFTGTGNFNARGNASDNVITGGAGNDILMGGAGADQLIGGAGFDIVSYEDVPNSVAVSLNLKTGVHTGYAAGDTFVGIESFRGSNYDDTFYASAAADNLDGYNGNDRLSYAQSEQGVNITMTAARVGTGLGGDAQGDTFSDFETIIGSNYNDVFTASLGTTTFYGGAGNDVYIINGSASQNVVEMAGGGDDEVRTTLNTITLASEVERLTFTGTGNFIARGNASDNIITGGAGNDTLFGGAGADQLIGGEGFDTVSYGDADKGVTLNTKTGIHTGIAAGDVYSSIEAILGSDFSDAFVGDAGINRFDGGFGMDMVSFADEAGGVTLDLGAPVLTGAAAGDIYTSIEVFQGTTQADSFTGSAAAAENFVGGAGADLLTGVGRGDGAWYLTSTGSVQINLLEGTAAGGDAQGDVLINIDNLMGSAFNDTLTGNAYSNKLEGGAGNDLIYGGEGDDFIYGGTATDTGAFGPLTISGVQADTLYGGNGNDTMRSADDDAGSILYGESGNDNITVSAGIAYGGDGNDTLTGTGYGYELQGGAGVDTLNLRGSGDALGGESGDAYIVFSKTMVGIQDTGTSGIDTVTLKNIQSVSDVRIVQNDLGAYIFNAADLQSGNLDSGVFLKDWYKGGNTIETFYTNNGQSFTIPVVGQAMTESFAV
;
A
#
# COMPACT_ATOMS: atom_id res chain seq x y z
N MET A 1 56.21 -34.70 -81.21
CA MET A 1 56.61 -35.21 -79.88
C MET A 1 57.62 -34.23 -79.35
N ALA A 2 57.53 -33.87 -78.08
CA ALA A 2 58.50 -32.98 -77.46
C ALA A 2 59.93 -33.56 -77.53
N VAL A 3 60.90 -32.67 -77.56
CA VAL A 3 62.33 -32.94 -77.39
C VAL A 3 62.75 -32.52 -75.99
N SER A 4 63.59 -33.34 -75.37
CA SER A 4 64.36 -32.90 -74.21
C SER A 4 65.84 -33.00 -74.51
N LEU A 5 66.49 -31.84 -74.57
CA LEU A 5 67.89 -31.70 -74.94
C LEU A 5 68.71 -31.41 -73.71
N ASN A 6 69.43 -32.40 -73.19
CA ASN A 6 70.46 -32.15 -72.19
C ASN A 6 71.81 -31.91 -72.86
N LEU A 7 72.19 -30.64 -73.01
CA LEU A 7 73.42 -30.23 -73.69
C LEU A 7 74.66 -30.45 -72.80
N LYS A 8 74.49 -30.50 -71.48
CA LYS A 8 75.58 -30.79 -70.53
C LYS A 8 76.06 -32.23 -70.57
N THR A 9 75.13 -33.18 -70.48
CA THR A 9 75.44 -34.62 -70.44
C THR A 9 75.49 -35.26 -71.83
N GLY A 10 74.92 -34.60 -72.84
CA GLY A 10 74.70 -35.15 -74.18
C GLY A 10 73.63 -36.26 -74.21
N VAL A 11 72.87 -36.46 -73.12
CA VAL A 11 71.82 -37.48 -73.03
C VAL A 11 70.46 -36.85 -73.31
N HIS A 12 69.98 -37.03 -74.54
CA HIS A 12 68.69 -36.49 -74.99
C HIS A 12 67.57 -37.51 -74.84
N THR A 13 66.33 -37.04 -74.67
CA THR A 13 65.13 -37.89 -74.61
C THR A 13 64.01 -37.33 -75.49
N GLY A 14 62.89 -38.05 -75.58
CA GLY A 14 61.79 -37.70 -76.47
C GLY A 14 62.14 -37.96 -77.93
N TYR A 15 61.81 -37.04 -78.83
CA TYR A 15 62.09 -37.22 -80.26
C TYR A 15 63.58 -37.21 -80.60
N ALA A 16 64.43 -36.64 -79.73
CA ALA A 16 65.88 -36.59 -79.91
C ALA A 16 66.63 -37.76 -79.23
N ALA A 17 65.91 -38.78 -78.73
CA ALA A 17 66.52 -39.87 -77.98
C ALA A 17 67.53 -40.66 -78.83
N GLY A 18 68.80 -40.68 -78.39
CA GLY A 18 69.89 -41.36 -79.07
C GLY A 18 70.65 -40.50 -80.09
N ASP A 19 70.25 -39.24 -80.28
CA ASP A 19 71.00 -38.28 -81.10
C ASP A 19 72.28 -37.81 -80.40
N THR A 20 73.27 -37.35 -81.16
CA THR A 20 74.50 -36.72 -80.65
C THR A 20 74.80 -35.45 -81.44
N PHE A 21 75.04 -34.34 -80.74
CA PHE A 21 75.38 -33.04 -81.35
C PHE A 21 76.85 -32.69 -81.11
N VAL A 22 77.56 -32.23 -82.14
CA VAL A 22 78.97 -31.84 -82.07
C VAL A 22 79.17 -30.55 -82.86
N GLY A 23 79.71 -29.51 -82.22
CA GLY A 23 79.95 -28.20 -82.87
C GLY A 23 78.67 -27.53 -83.34
N ILE A 24 77.60 -27.63 -82.56
CA ILE A 24 76.33 -26.97 -82.81
C ILE A 24 76.19 -25.86 -81.78
N GLU A 25 76.04 -24.63 -82.26
CA GLU A 25 75.88 -23.44 -81.42
C GLU A 25 74.44 -22.91 -81.41
N SER A 26 73.51 -23.56 -82.12
CA SER A 26 72.10 -23.17 -82.11
C SER A 26 71.17 -24.38 -82.13
N PHE A 27 70.23 -24.39 -81.19
CA PHE A 27 69.28 -25.48 -80.97
C PHE A 27 67.87 -24.90 -80.97
N ARG A 28 67.00 -25.48 -81.79
CA ARG A 28 65.59 -25.10 -81.88
C ARG A 28 64.70 -26.27 -81.49
N GLY A 29 63.67 -26.00 -80.71
CA GLY A 29 62.62 -26.91 -80.31
C GLY A 29 61.66 -27.29 -81.43
N SER A 30 60.55 -27.87 -81.01
CA SER A 30 59.48 -28.49 -81.76
C SER A 30 58.20 -27.66 -81.62
N ASN A 31 57.04 -28.23 -81.98
CA ASN A 31 55.74 -27.57 -81.79
C ASN A 31 55.03 -28.03 -80.51
N TYR A 32 55.76 -28.61 -79.57
CA TYR A 32 55.26 -29.20 -78.33
C TYR A 32 56.15 -28.74 -77.18
N ASP A 33 55.66 -28.82 -75.95
CA ASP A 33 56.36 -28.43 -74.72
C ASP A 33 57.72 -29.14 -74.56
N ASP A 34 58.80 -28.44 -74.87
CA ASP A 34 60.16 -28.94 -74.90
C ASP A 34 60.95 -28.58 -73.64
N THR A 35 62.05 -29.28 -73.38
CA THR A 35 62.91 -28.99 -72.21
C THR A 35 64.38 -29.02 -72.57
N PHE A 36 65.07 -27.90 -72.35
CA PHE A 36 66.48 -27.73 -72.63
C PHE A 36 67.25 -27.65 -71.31
N TYR A 37 68.26 -28.49 -71.11
CA TYR A 37 69.26 -28.32 -70.05
C TYR A 37 70.52 -27.76 -70.68
N ALA A 38 70.88 -26.54 -70.30
CA ALA A 38 72.01 -25.80 -70.87
C ALA A 38 73.37 -26.41 -70.49
N SER A 39 74.42 -25.97 -71.16
CA SER A 39 75.80 -26.41 -70.95
C SER A 39 76.72 -25.22 -70.76
N ALA A 40 77.99 -25.43 -70.42
CA ALA A 40 78.96 -24.32 -70.31
C ALA A 40 79.35 -23.68 -71.66
N ALA A 41 78.83 -24.18 -72.79
CA ALA A 41 79.01 -23.55 -74.09
C ALA A 41 78.08 -22.34 -74.25
N ALA A 42 78.50 -21.35 -75.03
CA ALA A 42 77.64 -20.23 -75.38
C ALA A 42 76.67 -20.64 -76.49
N ASP A 43 75.43 -20.96 -76.11
CA ASP A 43 74.44 -21.56 -76.98
C ASP A 43 73.33 -20.57 -77.39
N ASN A 44 72.80 -20.70 -78.61
CA ASN A 44 71.61 -19.99 -79.08
C ASN A 44 70.37 -20.90 -79.08
N LEU A 45 69.54 -20.78 -78.05
CA LEU A 45 68.46 -21.72 -77.73
C LEU A 45 67.08 -21.14 -78.09
N ASP A 46 66.26 -21.88 -78.82
CA ASP A 46 64.96 -21.40 -79.31
C ASP A 46 63.87 -22.43 -79.00
N GLY A 47 62.93 -22.12 -78.09
CA GLY A 47 61.83 -23.01 -77.70
C GLY A 47 60.85 -23.29 -78.85
N TYR A 48 60.67 -22.31 -79.74
CA TYR A 48 59.72 -22.31 -80.85
C TYR A 48 58.23 -22.24 -80.45
N ASN A 49 57.46 -23.33 -80.53
CA ASN A 49 56.04 -23.33 -80.14
C ASN A 49 55.82 -24.38 -79.05
N GLY A 50 55.13 -23.99 -77.98
CA GLY A 50 54.85 -24.88 -76.87
C GLY A 50 54.79 -24.08 -75.58
N ASN A 51 54.76 -24.79 -74.45
CA ASN A 51 55.21 -24.26 -73.17
C ASN A 51 56.57 -24.89 -72.84
N ASP A 52 57.62 -24.22 -73.27
CA ASP A 52 58.99 -24.69 -73.28
C ASP A 52 59.74 -24.28 -72.00
N ARG A 53 60.65 -25.15 -71.56
CA ARG A 53 61.45 -25.00 -70.33
C ARG A 53 62.93 -24.94 -70.66
N LEU A 54 63.59 -23.86 -70.26
CA LEU A 54 65.04 -23.74 -70.24
C LEU A 54 65.55 -23.95 -68.82
N SER A 55 66.50 -24.85 -68.63
CA SER A 55 66.98 -25.28 -67.32
C SER A 55 68.49 -25.10 -67.18
N TYR A 56 68.87 -24.38 -66.13
CA TYR A 56 70.25 -24.25 -65.66
C TYR A 56 70.51 -25.08 -64.39
N ALA A 57 69.61 -26.00 -64.04
CA ALA A 57 69.64 -26.75 -62.78
C ALA A 57 70.86 -27.66 -62.59
N GLN A 58 71.63 -27.91 -63.66
CA GLN A 58 72.87 -28.70 -63.66
C GLN A 58 74.14 -27.82 -63.60
N SER A 59 73.96 -26.49 -63.53
CA SER A 59 75.07 -25.55 -63.36
C SER A 59 75.72 -25.73 -61.99
N GLU A 60 77.05 -25.69 -61.99
CA GLU A 60 77.87 -25.77 -60.76
C GLU A 60 78.15 -24.39 -60.15
N GLN A 61 77.54 -23.34 -60.71
CA GLN A 61 77.59 -21.95 -60.25
C GLN A 61 76.24 -21.26 -60.50
N GLY A 62 76.00 -20.15 -59.79
CA GLY A 62 74.85 -19.29 -60.04
C GLY A 62 74.85 -18.69 -61.45
N VAL A 63 73.65 -18.47 -61.98
CA VAL A 63 73.39 -17.94 -63.31
C VAL A 63 72.65 -16.60 -63.23
N ASN A 64 72.99 -15.70 -64.15
CA ASN A 64 72.36 -14.40 -64.31
C ASN A 64 71.58 -14.38 -65.62
N ILE A 65 70.26 -14.41 -65.53
CA ILE A 65 69.35 -14.41 -66.67
C ILE A 65 68.76 -13.02 -66.83
N THR A 66 68.94 -12.41 -68.01
CA THR A 66 68.35 -11.11 -68.34
C THR A 66 67.38 -11.25 -69.50
N MET A 67 66.11 -10.96 -69.27
CA MET A 67 65.09 -10.86 -70.32
C MET A 67 65.24 -9.53 -71.04
N THR A 68 65.53 -9.57 -72.33
CA THR A 68 65.70 -8.38 -73.18
C THR A 68 64.42 -8.04 -73.95
N ALA A 69 63.53 -9.01 -74.15
CA ALA A 69 62.16 -8.83 -74.63
C ALA A 69 61.27 -9.97 -74.09
N ALA A 70 59.98 -9.97 -74.41
CA ALA A 70 59.08 -11.05 -74.00
C ALA A 70 59.57 -12.40 -74.53
N ARG A 71 59.84 -13.35 -73.61
CA ARG A 71 60.40 -14.69 -73.90
C ARG A 71 61.77 -14.70 -74.59
N VAL A 72 62.48 -13.56 -74.65
CA VAL A 72 63.82 -13.46 -75.25
C VAL A 72 64.79 -12.93 -74.22
N GLY A 73 65.94 -13.57 -74.08
CA GLY A 73 66.91 -13.19 -73.06
C GLY A 73 68.32 -13.67 -73.34
N THR A 74 69.19 -13.35 -72.40
CA THR A 74 70.61 -13.69 -72.41
C THR A 74 71.03 -14.23 -71.05
N GLY A 75 71.99 -15.15 -71.06
CA GLY A 75 72.60 -15.72 -69.86
C GLY A 75 74.03 -15.22 -69.61
N LEU A 76 74.41 -15.13 -68.34
CA LEU A 76 75.78 -14.91 -67.87
C LEU A 76 76.07 -15.77 -66.64
N GLY A 77 77.32 -16.21 -66.45
CA GLY A 77 77.71 -17.03 -65.30
C GLY A 77 77.33 -18.51 -65.43
N GLY A 78 78.12 -19.41 -64.84
CA GLY A 78 77.87 -20.86 -64.87
C GLY A 78 77.63 -21.42 -66.28
N ASP A 79 76.63 -22.29 -66.40
CA ASP A 79 76.15 -22.83 -67.67
C ASP A 79 75.28 -21.86 -68.49
N ALA A 80 75.05 -20.63 -68.01
CA ALA A 80 74.36 -19.61 -68.80
C ALA A 80 75.34 -18.72 -69.57
N GLN A 81 76.66 -18.90 -69.40
CA GLN A 81 77.67 -17.95 -69.86
C GLN A 81 77.68 -17.78 -71.39
N GLY A 82 77.15 -16.65 -71.86
CA GLY A 82 77.16 -16.29 -73.27
C GLY A 82 75.95 -16.82 -74.04
N ASP A 83 74.99 -17.44 -73.36
CA ASP A 83 73.77 -17.94 -73.97
C ASP A 83 72.88 -16.79 -74.44
N THR A 84 72.19 -17.04 -75.56
CA THR A 84 71.03 -16.27 -76.00
C THR A 84 69.86 -17.21 -76.17
N PHE A 85 68.66 -16.81 -75.75
CA PHE A 85 67.50 -17.67 -75.88
C PHE A 85 66.23 -16.93 -76.31
N SER A 86 65.31 -17.64 -76.95
CA SER A 86 63.99 -17.16 -77.38
C SER A 86 62.89 -18.19 -77.13
N ASP A 87 61.66 -17.70 -76.99
CA ASP A 87 60.43 -18.50 -76.95
C ASP A 87 60.40 -19.55 -75.82
N PHE A 88 60.96 -19.22 -74.64
CA PHE A 88 60.81 -20.03 -73.42
C PHE A 88 59.86 -19.39 -72.41
N GLU A 89 58.86 -20.14 -71.96
CA GLU A 89 57.87 -19.75 -70.95
C GLU A 89 58.38 -19.96 -69.54
N THR A 90 59.22 -20.97 -69.34
CA THR A 90 59.76 -21.32 -68.03
C THR A 90 61.26 -21.34 -68.05
N ILE A 91 61.89 -20.65 -67.11
CA ILE A 91 63.33 -20.69 -66.91
C ILE A 91 63.60 -21.20 -65.49
N ILE A 92 64.46 -22.21 -65.37
CA ILE A 92 64.98 -22.71 -64.10
C ILE A 92 66.41 -22.24 -63.94
N GLY A 93 66.73 -21.70 -62.76
CA GLY A 93 68.07 -21.46 -62.28
C GLY A 93 68.81 -22.74 -61.91
N SER A 94 69.91 -22.54 -61.20
CA SER A 94 70.85 -23.52 -60.69
C SER A 94 70.46 -23.96 -59.26
N ASN A 95 71.41 -24.53 -58.51
CA ASN A 95 71.25 -24.77 -57.07
C ASN A 95 72.12 -23.80 -56.24
N TYR A 96 72.50 -22.68 -56.83
CA TYR A 96 73.30 -21.62 -56.25
C TYR A 96 72.62 -20.29 -56.52
N ASN A 97 73.05 -19.25 -55.82
CA ASN A 97 72.51 -17.90 -55.94
C ASN A 97 72.48 -17.37 -57.39
N ASP A 98 71.29 -17.29 -57.93
CA ASP A 98 70.96 -16.84 -59.28
C ASP A 98 70.41 -15.42 -59.28
N VAL A 99 70.46 -14.76 -60.44
CA VAL A 99 69.82 -13.44 -60.64
C VAL A 99 68.97 -13.46 -61.89
N PHE A 100 67.67 -13.21 -61.73
CA PHE A 100 66.73 -13.06 -62.83
C PHE A 100 66.34 -11.60 -62.98
N THR A 101 66.63 -10.98 -64.12
CA THR A 101 66.27 -9.59 -64.41
C THR A 101 65.27 -9.54 -65.56
N ALA A 102 64.11 -8.94 -65.33
CA ALA A 102 63.08 -8.90 -66.34
C ALA A 102 62.12 -7.72 -66.20
N SER A 103 61.82 -7.10 -67.35
CA SER A 103 60.97 -5.90 -67.44
C SER A 103 59.81 -6.07 -68.42
N LEU A 104 59.72 -7.17 -69.17
CA LEU A 104 58.74 -7.40 -70.24
C LEU A 104 58.41 -8.91 -70.37
N GLY A 105 57.14 -9.25 -70.60
CA GLY A 105 56.69 -10.63 -70.86
C GLY A 105 56.20 -11.40 -69.63
N THR A 106 55.74 -12.65 -69.83
CA THR A 106 55.09 -13.50 -68.81
C THR A 106 55.88 -14.77 -68.49
N THR A 107 57.21 -14.69 -68.46
CA THR A 107 58.07 -15.84 -68.15
C THR A 107 57.95 -16.22 -66.67
N THR A 108 57.89 -17.52 -66.39
CA THR A 108 57.93 -18.08 -65.04
C THR A 108 59.38 -18.42 -64.70
N PHE A 109 59.87 -17.93 -63.57
CA PHE A 109 61.20 -18.24 -63.06
C PHE A 109 61.10 -19.20 -61.88
N TYR A 110 61.93 -20.23 -61.90
CA TYR A 110 62.20 -21.11 -60.77
C TYR A 110 63.67 -20.90 -60.39
N GLY A 111 63.97 -20.43 -59.18
CA GLY A 111 65.34 -20.14 -58.76
C GLY A 111 66.09 -21.43 -58.51
N GLY A 112 65.54 -22.23 -57.60
CA GLY A 112 66.04 -23.56 -57.30
C GLY A 112 66.44 -23.65 -55.84
N ALA A 113 67.73 -23.84 -55.59
CA ALA A 113 68.29 -23.71 -54.25
C ALA A 113 69.37 -22.61 -54.27
N GLY A 114 69.76 -22.10 -53.11
CA GLY A 114 70.58 -20.90 -53.02
C GLY A 114 69.73 -19.66 -52.78
N ASN A 115 70.39 -18.52 -52.55
CA ASN A 115 69.73 -17.25 -52.31
C ASN A 115 69.63 -16.46 -53.61
N ASP A 116 68.46 -16.46 -54.22
CA ASP A 116 68.19 -15.97 -55.56
C ASP A 116 67.62 -14.55 -55.56
N VAL A 117 67.94 -13.77 -56.60
CA VAL A 117 67.49 -12.38 -56.74
C VAL A 117 66.67 -12.17 -57.99
N TYR A 118 65.42 -11.76 -57.81
CA TYR A 118 64.44 -11.47 -58.84
C TYR A 118 64.25 -9.97 -59.04
N ILE A 119 64.87 -9.39 -60.07
CA ILE A 119 64.72 -7.98 -60.44
C ILE A 119 63.55 -7.83 -61.43
N ILE A 120 62.38 -7.45 -60.92
CA ILE A 120 61.11 -7.40 -61.67
C ILE A 120 60.66 -5.94 -61.87
N ASN A 121 60.83 -5.37 -63.06
CA ASN A 121 60.69 -3.92 -63.29
C ASN A 121 59.63 -3.50 -64.33
N GLY A 122 58.64 -4.35 -64.68
CA GLY A 122 57.63 -4.01 -65.68
C GLY A 122 56.27 -4.68 -65.52
N SER A 123 55.26 -4.15 -66.22
CA SER A 123 53.82 -4.37 -65.96
C SER A 123 53.24 -5.73 -66.41
N ALA A 124 54.07 -6.62 -66.95
CA ALA A 124 53.65 -7.97 -67.30
C ALA A 124 53.83 -8.89 -66.08
N SER A 125 52.83 -9.73 -65.78
CA SER A 125 52.87 -10.69 -64.66
C SER A 125 54.00 -11.68 -64.87
N GLN A 126 55.09 -11.50 -64.12
CA GLN A 126 56.18 -12.47 -64.04
C GLN A 126 55.98 -13.28 -62.78
N ASN A 127 55.97 -14.60 -62.92
CA ASN A 127 55.71 -15.50 -61.81
C ASN A 127 57.05 -16.00 -61.29
N VAL A 128 57.36 -15.63 -60.05
CA VAL A 128 58.43 -16.27 -59.28
C VAL A 128 57.85 -17.51 -58.62
N VAL A 129 58.56 -18.63 -58.69
CA VAL A 129 58.15 -19.89 -58.05
C VAL A 129 59.36 -20.48 -57.35
N GLU A 130 59.33 -20.46 -56.01
CA GLU A 130 60.38 -21.05 -55.18
C GLU A 130 60.00 -22.40 -54.57
N MET A 131 61.03 -23.15 -54.18
CA MET A 131 60.89 -24.40 -53.45
C MET A 131 61.06 -24.16 -51.95
N ALA A 132 60.30 -24.88 -51.13
CA ALA A 132 60.46 -24.84 -49.68
C ALA A 132 61.90 -25.21 -49.27
N GLY A 133 62.56 -24.31 -48.53
CA GLY A 133 63.97 -24.44 -48.14
C GLY A 133 64.97 -24.17 -49.27
N GLY A 134 64.57 -23.42 -50.31
CA GLY A 134 65.39 -22.99 -51.44
C GLY A 134 66.54 -22.08 -51.01
N GLY A 135 66.28 -21.08 -50.17
CA GLY A 135 67.31 -20.17 -49.66
C GLY A 135 66.68 -19.00 -48.91
N ASP A 136 67.34 -17.84 -48.93
CA ASP A 136 66.78 -16.53 -48.54
C ASP A 136 66.71 -15.67 -49.82
N ASP A 137 65.52 -15.65 -50.42
CA ASP A 137 65.30 -15.16 -51.78
C ASP A 137 64.75 -13.72 -51.79
N GLU A 138 65.19 -12.90 -52.75
CA GLU A 138 64.86 -11.47 -52.81
C GLU A 138 64.22 -11.06 -54.13
N VAL A 139 63.02 -10.48 -54.07
CA VAL A 139 62.44 -9.71 -55.17
C VAL A 139 62.82 -8.23 -55.03
N ARG A 140 63.47 -7.68 -56.06
CA ARG A 140 63.69 -6.23 -56.21
C ARG A 140 62.80 -5.69 -57.32
N THR A 141 62.04 -4.63 -57.04
CA THR A 141 61.08 -4.13 -58.02
C THR A 141 61.00 -2.62 -58.10
N THR A 142 60.63 -2.10 -59.27
CA THR A 142 60.15 -0.73 -59.46
C THR A 142 58.64 -0.67 -59.67
N LEU A 143 57.91 -1.78 -59.47
CA LEU A 143 56.45 -1.82 -59.56
C LEU A 143 55.84 -1.22 -58.29
N ASN A 144 54.90 -0.30 -58.47
CA ASN A 144 54.21 0.33 -57.34
C ASN A 144 53.26 -0.62 -56.62
N THR A 145 53.00 -1.83 -57.14
CA THR A 145 52.16 -2.83 -56.49
C THR A 145 52.68 -4.23 -56.79
N ILE A 146 52.90 -5.05 -55.76
CA ILE A 146 53.36 -6.43 -55.91
C ILE A 146 52.90 -7.29 -54.72
N THR A 147 52.66 -8.57 -55.00
CA THR A 147 52.48 -9.61 -53.98
C THR A 147 53.61 -10.62 -54.12
N LEU A 148 54.27 -10.92 -53.00
CA LEU A 148 55.38 -11.83 -52.95
C LEU A 148 54.88 -13.26 -53.21
N ALA A 149 55.60 -14.00 -54.06
CA ALA A 149 55.30 -15.41 -54.27
C ALA A 149 55.55 -16.20 -52.97
N SER A 150 54.90 -17.35 -52.79
CA SER A 150 55.19 -18.24 -51.65
C SER A 150 56.66 -18.64 -51.61
N GLU A 151 57.21 -18.85 -50.41
CA GLU A 151 58.61 -19.27 -50.19
C GLU A 151 59.66 -18.26 -50.66
N VAL A 152 59.31 -16.97 -50.73
CA VAL A 152 60.27 -15.88 -50.96
C VAL A 152 60.30 -14.98 -49.74
N GLU A 153 61.49 -14.65 -49.23
CA GLU A 153 61.64 -14.02 -47.91
C GLU A 153 61.79 -12.50 -47.99
N ARG A 154 62.29 -11.94 -49.10
CA ARG A 154 62.63 -10.50 -49.15
C ARG A 154 61.97 -9.79 -50.32
N LEU A 155 61.48 -8.58 -50.06
CA LEU A 155 60.94 -7.69 -51.06
C LEU A 155 61.53 -6.28 -50.88
N THR A 156 62.28 -5.81 -51.87
CA THR A 156 62.92 -4.48 -51.85
C THR A 156 62.39 -3.61 -52.98
N PHE A 157 61.75 -2.49 -52.63
CA PHE A 157 61.38 -1.48 -53.60
C PHE A 157 62.57 -0.61 -53.99
N THR A 158 62.77 -0.42 -55.29
CA THR A 158 63.87 0.37 -55.86
C THR A 158 63.38 1.54 -56.72
N GLY A 159 62.05 1.76 -56.74
CA GLY A 159 61.42 2.89 -57.41
C GLY A 159 61.44 4.18 -56.57
N THR A 160 60.74 5.21 -57.04
CA THR A 160 60.75 6.56 -56.43
C THR A 160 59.35 7.10 -56.08
N GLY A 161 58.31 6.26 -56.17
CA GLY A 161 56.92 6.64 -55.86
C GLY A 161 56.35 5.76 -54.75
N ASN A 162 55.05 5.90 -54.49
CA ASN A 162 54.35 5.09 -53.49
C ASN A 162 54.35 3.60 -53.88
N PHE A 163 54.56 2.74 -52.90
CA PHE A 163 54.65 1.30 -53.04
C PHE A 163 53.54 0.61 -52.22
N ASN A 164 52.85 -0.35 -52.83
CA ASN A 164 51.87 -1.22 -52.16
C ASN A 164 52.40 -2.66 -52.21
N ALA A 165 52.89 -3.12 -51.08
CA ALA A 165 53.58 -4.40 -50.94
C ALA A 165 52.72 -5.38 -50.15
N ARG A 166 52.62 -6.61 -50.64
CA ARG A 166 52.08 -7.74 -49.89
C ARG A 166 53.11 -8.85 -49.82
N GLY A 167 53.43 -9.34 -48.63
CA GLY A 167 54.23 -10.53 -48.43
C GLY A 167 53.41 -11.81 -48.59
N ASN A 168 53.87 -12.89 -47.98
CA ASN A 168 53.33 -14.24 -48.08
C ASN A 168 53.07 -14.83 -46.67
N ALA A 169 53.31 -16.13 -46.46
CA ALA A 169 53.07 -16.79 -45.18
C ALA A 169 54.37 -17.12 -44.40
N SER A 170 55.51 -16.69 -44.93
CA SER A 170 56.84 -16.83 -44.33
C SER A 170 57.25 -15.54 -43.62
N ASP A 171 58.25 -15.60 -42.75
CA ASP A 171 58.87 -14.41 -42.13
C ASP A 171 59.53 -13.53 -43.21
N ASN A 172 58.85 -12.46 -43.63
CA ASN A 172 59.28 -11.62 -44.74
C ASN A 172 60.05 -10.38 -44.29
N VAL A 173 60.98 -9.89 -45.11
CA VAL A 173 61.60 -8.56 -44.98
C VAL A 173 61.16 -7.70 -46.15
N ILE A 174 60.26 -6.75 -45.89
CA ILE A 174 59.71 -5.84 -46.89
C ILE A 174 60.29 -4.44 -46.67
N THR A 175 60.99 -3.92 -47.66
CA THR A 175 61.61 -2.58 -47.65
C THR A 175 60.94 -1.69 -48.70
N GLY A 176 60.29 -0.63 -48.24
CA GLY A 176 59.78 0.47 -49.04
C GLY A 176 60.87 1.41 -49.56
N GLY A 177 60.47 2.58 -50.02
CA GLY A 177 61.31 3.56 -50.69
C GLY A 177 61.21 4.96 -50.08
N ALA A 178 61.15 5.96 -50.96
CA ALA A 178 61.02 7.37 -50.58
C ALA A 178 59.59 7.93 -50.76
N GLY A 179 58.63 7.05 -51.10
CA GLY A 179 57.22 7.38 -51.31
C GLY A 179 56.42 7.17 -50.03
N ASN A 180 55.10 7.34 -50.13
CA ASN A 180 54.20 6.95 -49.05
C ASN A 180 53.74 5.52 -49.30
N ASP A 181 54.32 4.58 -48.58
CA ASP A 181 54.21 3.16 -48.87
C ASP A 181 53.17 2.48 -47.98
N ILE A 182 52.51 1.44 -48.49
CA ILE A 182 51.60 0.57 -47.74
C ILE A 182 52.21 -0.83 -47.74
N LEU A 183 52.61 -1.31 -46.57
CA LEU A 183 53.29 -2.58 -46.38
C LEU A 183 52.38 -3.54 -45.62
N MET A 184 52.08 -4.69 -46.24
CA MET A 184 51.35 -5.81 -45.64
C MET A 184 52.30 -7.01 -45.61
N GLY A 185 52.69 -7.45 -44.42
CA GLY A 185 53.64 -8.57 -44.26
C GLY A 185 53.05 -9.91 -44.67
N GLY A 186 51.75 -10.11 -44.41
CA GLY A 186 51.12 -11.41 -44.53
C GLY A 186 51.21 -12.15 -43.20
N ALA A 187 51.32 -13.48 -43.23
CA ALA A 187 51.52 -14.25 -42.02
C ALA A 187 53.02 -14.52 -41.84
N GLY A 188 53.48 -14.63 -40.60
CA GLY A 188 54.91 -14.79 -40.29
C GLY A 188 55.33 -13.75 -39.26
N ALA A 189 56.61 -13.75 -38.90
CA ALA A 189 57.25 -12.69 -38.14
C ALA A 189 57.97 -11.74 -39.11
N ASP A 190 57.27 -10.71 -39.57
CA ASP A 190 57.70 -9.87 -40.68
C ASP A 190 58.51 -8.64 -40.23
N GLN A 191 59.48 -8.21 -41.03
CA GLN A 191 60.18 -6.93 -40.86
C GLN A 191 59.71 -5.96 -41.94
N LEU A 192 58.97 -4.93 -41.53
CA LEU A 192 58.40 -3.92 -42.42
C LEU A 192 59.15 -2.60 -42.24
N ILE A 193 59.83 -2.17 -43.30
CA ILE A 193 60.70 -0.99 -43.30
C ILE A 193 60.11 0.01 -44.30
N GLY A 194 59.51 1.10 -43.83
CA GLY A 194 58.83 2.10 -44.69
C GLY A 194 59.82 2.88 -45.55
N GLY A 195 60.77 3.56 -44.89
CA GLY A 195 61.79 4.33 -45.56
C GLY A 195 61.62 5.82 -45.28
N ALA A 196 61.50 6.63 -46.33
CA ALA A 196 61.21 8.05 -46.18
C ALA A 196 59.84 8.33 -46.79
N GLY A 197 59.00 9.12 -46.11
CA GLY A 197 57.64 9.37 -46.59
C GLY A 197 56.69 9.35 -45.41
N PHE A 198 55.43 9.08 -45.70
CA PHE A 198 54.42 8.70 -44.71
C PHE A 198 53.99 7.27 -45.01
N ASP A 199 54.49 6.34 -44.22
CA ASP A 199 54.38 4.91 -44.49
C ASP A 199 53.36 4.24 -43.58
N ILE A 200 52.62 3.28 -44.14
CA ILE A 200 51.52 2.56 -43.49
C ILE A 200 51.88 1.08 -43.40
N VAL A 201 51.93 0.55 -42.18
CA VAL A 201 51.76 -0.91 -41.98
C VAL A 201 50.27 -1.19 -41.93
N SER A 202 49.80 -2.13 -42.76
CA SER A 202 48.39 -2.48 -42.84
C SER A 202 48.18 -3.97 -42.62
N TYR A 203 47.11 -4.30 -41.91
CA TYR A 203 46.63 -5.67 -41.70
C TYR A 203 45.24 -5.89 -42.34
N GLU A 204 44.86 -5.04 -43.29
CA GLU A 204 43.55 -5.10 -43.97
C GLU A 204 43.30 -6.42 -44.73
N ASP A 205 44.34 -7.23 -44.92
CA ASP A 205 44.36 -8.43 -45.73
C ASP A 205 44.43 -9.74 -44.96
N VAL A 206 44.31 -9.66 -43.63
CA VAL A 206 44.16 -10.84 -42.77
C VAL A 206 43.01 -11.72 -43.27
N PRO A 207 43.28 -12.97 -43.69
CA PRO A 207 42.29 -13.82 -44.37
C PRO A 207 41.38 -14.62 -43.42
N ASN A 208 41.69 -14.65 -42.12
CA ASN A 208 40.97 -15.42 -41.09
C ASN A 208 40.47 -14.47 -39.97
N SER A 209 39.58 -14.93 -39.10
CA SER A 209 38.97 -14.11 -38.03
C SER A 209 39.88 -13.85 -36.82
N VAL A 210 41.19 -13.68 -37.04
CA VAL A 210 42.15 -13.38 -35.99
C VAL A 210 42.48 -11.88 -36.05
N ALA A 211 42.08 -11.15 -35.03
CA ALA A 211 42.45 -9.74 -34.87
C ALA A 211 43.95 -9.56 -34.63
N VAL A 212 44.44 -8.33 -34.84
CA VAL A 212 45.79 -7.92 -34.49
C VAL A 212 45.82 -7.23 -33.14
N SER A 213 46.91 -7.46 -32.40
CA SER A 213 47.25 -6.59 -31.29
C SER A 213 48.63 -5.99 -31.48
N LEU A 214 48.65 -4.68 -31.70
CA LEU A 214 49.87 -3.91 -31.95
C LEU A 214 50.29 -3.18 -30.68
N ASN A 215 51.28 -3.72 -29.97
CA ASN A 215 51.91 -3.00 -28.87
C ASN A 215 53.13 -2.21 -29.34
N LEU A 216 52.91 -0.95 -29.75
CA LEU A 216 53.95 -0.06 -30.28
C LEU A 216 54.93 0.40 -29.19
N LYS A 217 54.53 0.38 -27.92
CA LYS A 217 55.38 0.73 -26.78
C LYS A 217 56.50 -0.28 -26.55
N THR A 218 56.16 -1.56 -26.56
CA THR A 218 57.09 -2.67 -26.26
C THR A 218 57.69 -3.30 -27.51
N GLY A 219 57.07 -3.11 -28.68
CA GLY A 219 57.39 -3.81 -29.92
C GLY A 219 57.01 -5.30 -29.89
N VAL A 220 56.18 -5.73 -28.93
CA VAL A 220 55.73 -7.13 -28.81
C VAL A 220 54.28 -7.23 -29.25
N HIS A 221 54.07 -7.59 -30.51
CA HIS A 221 52.75 -7.72 -31.12
C HIS A 221 52.21 -9.15 -30.97
N THR A 222 50.89 -9.31 -31.03
CA THR A 222 50.22 -10.63 -30.97
C THR A 222 49.08 -10.72 -31.99
N GLY A 223 48.46 -11.90 -32.11
CA GLY A 223 47.46 -12.17 -33.14
C GLY A 223 48.13 -12.42 -34.49
N TYR A 224 47.59 -11.85 -35.56
CA TYR A 224 48.17 -12.01 -36.90
C TYR A 224 49.51 -11.26 -37.07
N ALA A 225 49.77 -10.24 -36.24
CA ALA A 225 51.01 -9.47 -36.24
C ALA A 225 52.14 -10.09 -35.38
N ALA A 226 51.99 -11.34 -34.93
CA ALA A 226 52.87 -11.92 -33.91
C ALA A 226 54.31 -12.12 -34.43
N GLY A 227 55.24 -11.35 -33.87
CA GLY A 227 56.66 -11.39 -34.23
C GLY A 227 57.09 -10.32 -35.21
N ASP A 228 56.14 -9.52 -35.73
CA ASP A 228 56.44 -8.45 -36.66
C ASP A 228 57.30 -7.35 -36.03
N THR A 229 58.03 -6.60 -36.85
CA THR A 229 58.83 -5.45 -36.43
C THR A 229 58.74 -4.33 -37.46
N PHE A 230 58.74 -3.09 -36.97
CA PHE A 230 58.48 -1.90 -37.78
C PHE A 230 59.63 -0.90 -37.68
N VAL A 231 60.04 -0.35 -38.82
CA VAL A 231 61.09 0.67 -38.88
C VAL A 231 60.68 1.78 -39.85
N GLY A 232 60.65 3.03 -39.38
CA GLY A 232 60.27 4.19 -40.20
C GLY A 232 58.84 4.07 -40.71
N ILE A 233 57.89 3.81 -39.80
CA ILE A 233 56.46 3.70 -40.07
C ILE A 233 55.76 4.77 -39.24
N GLU A 234 54.91 5.57 -39.88
CA GLU A 234 54.15 6.64 -39.22
C GLU A 234 52.67 6.27 -39.03
N SER A 235 52.17 5.25 -39.74
CA SER A 235 50.77 4.83 -39.65
C SER A 235 50.60 3.33 -39.51
N PHE A 236 49.67 2.94 -38.66
CA PHE A 236 49.35 1.55 -38.37
C PHE A 236 47.86 1.33 -38.57
N ARG A 237 47.49 0.49 -39.54
CA ARG A 237 46.11 0.13 -39.85
C ARG A 237 45.79 -1.30 -39.40
N GLY A 238 44.68 -1.46 -38.70
CA GLY A 238 44.12 -2.72 -38.26
C GLY A 238 43.63 -3.63 -39.39
N SER A 239 43.04 -4.73 -38.97
CA SER A 239 42.38 -5.76 -39.75
C SER A 239 40.88 -5.47 -39.92
N ASN A 240 40.12 -6.47 -40.40
CA ASN A 240 38.66 -6.37 -40.48
C ASN A 240 37.94 -6.91 -39.22
N TYR A 241 38.67 -7.06 -38.11
CA TYR A 241 38.23 -7.69 -36.87
C TYR A 241 38.62 -6.83 -35.67
N ASP A 242 38.07 -7.16 -34.50
CA ASP A 242 38.24 -6.40 -33.25
C ASP A 242 39.71 -6.33 -32.77
N ASP A 243 40.43 -5.29 -33.16
CA ASP A 243 41.85 -5.12 -32.93
C ASP A 243 42.17 -4.38 -31.63
N THR A 244 43.42 -4.48 -31.16
CA THR A 244 43.90 -3.75 -29.97
C THR A 244 45.26 -3.11 -30.17
N PHE A 245 45.30 -1.79 -30.07
CA PHE A 245 46.51 -0.99 -30.19
C PHE A 245 46.95 -0.50 -28.82
N TYR A 246 48.24 -0.65 -28.49
CA TYR A 246 48.87 0.03 -27.36
C TYR A 246 49.82 1.09 -27.92
N ALA A 247 49.46 2.36 -27.72
CA ALA A 247 50.19 3.50 -28.25
C ALA A 247 51.58 3.64 -27.61
N SER A 248 52.46 4.37 -28.27
CA SER A 248 53.84 4.60 -27.85
C SER A 248 54.09 6.09 -27.58
N ALA A 249 55.31 6.48 -27.22
CA ALA A 249 55.65 7.90 -27.08
C ALA A 249 55.89 8.60 -28.43
N ALA A 250 55.87 7.86 -29.55
CA ALA A 250 55.95 8.44 -30.89
C ALA A 250 54.60 9.09 -31.26
N ALA A 251 54.64 10.03 -32.21
CA ALA A 251 53.42 10.62 -32.76
C ALA A 251 52.93 9.72 -33.90
N ASP A 252 51.96 8.87 -33.62
CA ASP A 252 51.51 7.79 -34.49
C ASP A 252 50.16 8.12 -35.16
N ASN A 253 49.95 7.66 -36.40
CA ASN A 253 48.63 7.67 -37.05
C ASN A 253 47.97 6.29 -37.00
N LEU A 254 47.03 6.12 -36.08
CA LEU A 254 46.44 4.82 -35.74
C LEU A 254 45.05 4.67 -36.39
N ASP A 255 44.82 3.60 -37.13
CA ASP A 255 43.59 3.37 -37.89
C ASP A 255 43.02 2.00 -37.52
N GLY A 256 41.92 1.95 -36.76
CA GLY A 256 41.27 0.69 -36.37
C GLY A 256 40.71 -0.08 -37.56
N TYR A 257 40.37 0.62 -38.65
CA TYR A 257 39.75 0.09 -39.86
C TYR A 257 38.33 -0.45 -39.65
N ASN A 258 38.10 -1.77 -39.68
CA ASN A 258 36.77 -2.34 -39.45
C ASN A 258 36.85 -3.28 -38.23
N GLY A 259 35.89 -3.17 -37.32
CA GLY A 259 35.88 -4.02 -36.13
C GLY A 259 35.19 -3.30 -34.98
N ASN A 260 35.29 -3.87 -33.79
CA ASN A 260 35.19 -3.13 -32.53
C ASN A 260 36.59 -3.03 -31.93
N ASP A 261 37.29 -1.98 -32.29
CA ASP A 261 38.71 -1.78 -32.07
C ASP A 261 38.96 -0.99 -30.77
N ARG A 262 40.09 -1.32 -30.14
CA ARG A 262 40.52 -0.76 -28.86
C ARG A 262 41.85 -0.03 -29.01
N LEU A 263 41.87 1.25 -28.65
CA LEU A 263 43.08 2.04 -28.50
C LEU A 263 43.41 2.20 -27.01
N SER A 264 44.61 1.81 -26.61
CA SER A 264 45.04 1.77 -25.22
C SER A 264 46.24 2.67 -24.97
N TYR A 265 46.08 3.58 -24.00
CA TYR A 265 47.16 4.36 -23.40
C TYR A 265 47.53 3.86 -21.99
N ALA A 266 47.09 2.66 -21.60
CA ALA A 266 47.23 2.13 -20.25
C ALA A 266 48.68 1.92 -19.78
N GLN A 267 49.63 1.93 -20.72
CA GLN A 267 51.07 1.82 -20.46
C GLN A 267 51.77 3.19 -20.35
N SER A 268 51.03 4.28 -20.55
CA SER A 268 51.54 5.64 -20.41
C SER A 268 51.96 5.91 -18.97
N GLU A 269 53.12 6.55 -18.81
CA GLU A 269 53.66 6.96 -17.51
C GLU A 269 53.15 8.34 -17.06
N GLN A 270 52.21 8.94 -17.82
CA GLN A 270 51.55 10.21 -17.55
C GLN A 270 50.10 10.18 -18.04
N GLY A 271 49.29 11.10 -17.51
CA GLY A 271 47.93 11.33 -17.98
C GLY A 271 47.88 11.76 -19.45
N VAL A 272 46.85 11.33 -20.16
CA VAL A 272 46.59 11.59 -21.57
C VAL A 272 45.34 12.44 -21.76
N ASN A 273 45.37 13.30 -22.76
CA ASN A 273 44.24 14.13 -23.17
C ASN A 273 43.76 13.70 -24.55
N ILE A 274 42.59 13.07 -24.61
CA ILE A 274 41.99 12.55 -25.83
C ILE A 274 40.86 13.49 -26.26
N THR A 275 40.92 13.98 -27.49
CA THR A 275 39.85 14.81 -28.06
C THR A 275 39.27 14.15 -29.30
N MET A 276 37.98 13.83 -29.25
CA MET A 276 37.23 13.35 -30.42
C MET A 276 36.88 14.54 -31.31
N THR A 277 37.36 14.52 -32.55
CA THR A 277 37.12 15.57 -33.54
C THR A 277 35.96 15.22 -34.49
N ALA A 278 35.65 13.93 -34.64
CA ALA A 278 34.45 13.41 -35.28
C ALA A 278 34.07 12.04 -34.66
N ALA A 279 33.01 11.41 -35.15
CA ALA A 279 32.65 10.06 -34.69
C ALA A 279 33.80 9.08 -34.99
N ARG A 280 34.33 8.44 -33.94
CA ARG A 280 35.48 7.51 -33.98
C ARG A 280 36.79 8.11 -34.51
N VAL A 281 36.91 9.44 -34.61
CA VAL A 281 38.14 10.12 -35.05
C VAL A 281 38.59 11.11 -34.00
N GLY A 282 39.88 11.12 -33.65
CA GLY A 282 40.39 11.99 -32.62
C GLY A 282 41.89 12.22 -32.64
N THR A 283 42.34 12.96 -31.64
CA THR A 283 43.74 13.34 -31.43
C THR A 283 44.14 13.16 -29.98
N GLY A 284 45.41 12.85 -29.74
CA GLY A 284 46.00 12.73 -28.41
C GLY A 284 46.98 13.86 -28.06
N LEU A 285 47.08 14.20 -26.77
CA LEU A 285 48.11 15.06 -26.18
C LEU A 285 48.53 14.52 -24.82
N GLY A 286 49.80 14.69 -24.44
CA GLY A 286 50.33 14.23 -23.15
C GLY A 286 50.65 12.73 -23.12
N GLY A 287 51.65 12.35 -22.31
CA GLY A 287 52.08 10.95 -22.19
C GLY A 287 52.37 10.27 -23.52
N ASP A 288 51.93 9.02 -23.65
CA ASP A 288 51.97 8.22 -24.88
C ASP A 288 50.87 8.58 -25.89
N ALA A 289 50.08 9.62 -25.67
CA ALA A 289 49.15 10.14 -26.67
C ALA A 289 49.73 11.34 -27.45
N GLN A 290 50.95 11.76 -27.13
CA GLN A 290 51.49 13.05 -27.57
C GLN A 290 51.69 13.12 -29.09
N GLY A 291 50.75 13.78 -29.77
CA GLY A 291 50.82 14.01 -31.21
C GLY A 291 50.10 12.95 -32.04
N ASP A 292 49.46 11.99 -31.40
CA ASP A 292 48.73 10.92 -32.08
C ASP A 292 47.48 11.46 -32.78
N THR A 293 47.21 10.88 -33.94
CA THR A 293 45.94 10.96 -34.63
C THR A 293 45.36 9.56 -34.75
N PHE A 294 44.04 9.42 -34.56
CA PHE A 294 43.42 8.11 -34.68
C PHE A 294 42.05 8.13 -35.35
N SER A 295 41.69 7.03 -36.01
CA SER A 295 40.40 6.78 -36.65
C SER A 295 39.88 5.38 -36.34
N ASP A 296 38.55 5.25 -36.41
CA ASP A 296 37.82 3.99 -36.36
C ASP A 296 38.05 3.15 -35.09
N PHE A 297 38.18 3.81 -33.92
CA PHE A 297 38.20 3.14 -32.61
C PHE A 297 36.89 3.33 -31.83
N GLU A 298 36.29 2.22 -31.39
CA GLU A 298 35.09 2.16 -30.56
C GLU A 298 35.40 2.30 -29.08
N THR A 299 36.57 1.84 -28.65
CA THR A 299 36.98 1.87 -27.26
C THR A 299 38.33 2.54 -27.10
N ILE A 300 38.41 3.50 -26.19
CA ILE A 300 39.66 4.15 -25.81
C ILE A 300 39.90 3.93 -24.32
N ILE A 301 41.10 3.49 -23.96
CA ILE A 301 41.55 3.39 -22.57
C ILE A 301 42.58 4.47 -22.31
N GLY A 302 42.41 5.19 -21.21
CA GLY A 302 43.40 6.07 -20.62
C GLY A 302 44.56 5.33 -19.99
N SER A 303 45.32 6.10 -19.23
CA SER A 303 46.49 5.71 -18.46
C SER A 303 46.12 5.24 -17.04
N ASN A 304 47.08 5.23 -16.12
CA ASN A 304 46.81 5.04 -14.69
C ASN A 304 46.98 6.36 -13.92
N TYR A 305 46.88 7.49 -14.62
CA TYR A 305 47.01 8.84 -14.10
C TYR A 305 45.85 9.67 -14.64
N ASN A 306 45.66 10.85 -14.05
CA ASN A 306 44.59 11.78 -14.42
C ASN A 306 44.55 12.11 -15.92
N ASP A 307 43.57 11.55 -16.60
CA ASP A 307 43.30 11.68 -18.01
C ASP A 307 42.16 12.68 -18.27
N VAL A 308 42.08 13.18 -19.50
CA VAL A 308 40.96 14.01 -19.96
C VAL A 308 40.42 13.50 -21.28
N PHE A 309 39.15 13.10 -21.30
CA PHE A 309 38.44 12.71 -22.51
C PHE A 309 37.45 13.79 -22.92
N THR A 310 37.57 14.32 -24.12
CA THR A 310 36.65 15.34 -24.66
C THR A 310 35.91 14.77 -25.86
N ALA A 311 34.59 14.68 -25.76
CA ALA A 311 33.72 14.15 -26.82
C ALA A 311 32.47 15.00 -27.03
N SER A 312 32.26 15.42 -28.27
CA SER A 312 31.05 16.15 -28.70
C SER A 312 30.20 15.36 -29.71
N LEU A 313 30.73 14.27 -30.28
CA LEU A 313 30.12 13.47 -31.35
C LEU A 313 30.57 12.00 -31.23
N GLY A 314 29.75 11.05 -31.71
CA GLY A 314 30.08 9.62 -31.77
C GLY A 314 29.75 8.82 -30.50
N THR A 315 29.88 7.49 -30.55
CA THR A 315 29.50 6.53 -29.49
C THR A 315 30.71 5.80 -28.88
N THR A 316 31.86 6.44 -28.83
CA THR A 316 33.09 5.84 -28.29
C THR A 316 32.95 5.59 -26.80
N THR A 317 33.43 4.43 -26.34
CA THR A 317 33.51 4.05 -24.93
C THR A 317 34.86 4.46 -24.37
N PHE A 318 34.86 5.18 -23.26
CA PHE A 318 36.07 5.61 -22.57
C PHE A 318 36.22 4.84 -21.26
N TYR A 319 37.41 4.28 -21.05
CA TYR A 319 37.87 3.75 -19.79
C TYR A 319 38.98 4.66 -19.29
N GLY A 320 38.81 5.32 -18.15
CA GLY A 320 39.80 6.27 -17.62
C GLY A 320 40.99 5.51 -17.08
N GLY A 321 40.72 4.59 -16.16
CA GLY A 321 41.71 3.66 -15.65
C GLY A 321 41.88 3.87 -14.16
N ALA A 322 43.04 4.37 -13.77
CA ALA A 322 43.26 4.84 -12.40
C ALA A 322 43.69 6.31 -12.47
N GLY A 323 43.62 7.02 -11.34
CA GLY A 323 43.78 8.47 -11.32
C GLY A 323 42.44 9.17 -11.31
N ASN A 324 42.47 10.49 -11.19
CA ASN A 324 41.26 11.32 -11.17
C ASN A 324 41.02 11.85 -12.59
N ASP A 325 40.09 11.23 -13.29
CA ASP A 325 39.85 11.42 -14.71
C ASP A 325 38.71 12.39 -14.98
N VAL A 326 38.80 13.15 -16.08
CA VAL A 326 37.79 14.14 -16.47
C VAL A 326 37.19 13.80 -17.83
N TYR A 327 35.88 13.61 -17.84
CA TYR A 327 35.06 13.31 -19.01
C TYR A 327 34.25 14.53 -19.43
N ILE A 328 34.68 15.23 -20.48
CA ILE A 328 33.96 16.35 -21.08
C ILE A 328 33.02 15.82 -22.17
N ILE A 329 31.76 15.59 -21.82
CA ILE A 329 30.73 14.91 -22.63
C ILE A 329 29.68 15.92 -23.09
N ASN A 330 29.75 16.38 -24.34
CA ASN A 330 28.87 17.44 -24.86
C ASN A 330 27.95 17.00 -26.02
N GLY A 331 27.98 15.71 -26.40
CA GLY A 331 27.15 15.14 -27.47
C GLY A 331 26.21 14.05 -26.97
N SER A 332 25.02 13.93 -27.56
CA SER A 332 24.03 12.91 -27.16
C SER A 332 24.43 11.47 -27.51
N ALA A 333 25.50 11.27 -28.28
CA ALA A 333 25.99 9.95 -28.68
C ALA A 333 27.10 9.40 -27.77
N SER A 334 27.83 10.24 -27.01
CA SER A 334 29.11 9.89 -26.36
C SER A 334 28.97 9.32 -24.94
N GLN A 335 27.98 8.44 -24.71
CA GLN A 335 27.48 8.14 -23.36
C GLN A 335 28.11 6.94 -22.63
N ASN A 336 29.29 6.47 -23.01
CA ASN A 336 29.86 5.25 -22.41
C ASN A 336 31.14 5.56 -21.62
N VAL A 337 30.98 6.18 -20.45
CA VAL A 337 32.05 6.26 -19.45
C VAL A 337 32.04 4.96 -18.65
N VAL A 338 33.20 4.34 -18.46
CA VAL A 338 33.35 3.12 -17.69
C VAL A 338 34.53 3.26 -16.74
N GLU A 339 34.25 3.24 -15.45
CA GLU A 339 35.26 3.30 -14.40
C GLU A 339 35.40 2.01 -13.61
N MET A 340 36.57 1.85 -12.98
CA MET A 340 36.86 0.75 -12.07
C MET A 340 36.70 1.19 -10.61
N ALA A 341 36.25 0.27 -9.75
CA ALA A 341 36.19 0.54 -8.32
C ALA A 341 37.57 0.92 -7.77
N GLY A 342 37.67 2.11 -7.16
CA GLY A 342 38.91 2.69 -6.69
C GLY A 342 39.82 3.26 -7.77
N GLY A 343 39.26 3.62 -8.94
CA GLY A 343 39.93 4.31 -10.05
C GLY A 343 40.47 5.69 -9.62
N GLY A 344 39.65 6.49 -8.96
CA GLY A 344 40.05 7.79 -8.41
C GLY A 344 38.84 8.58 -7.91
N ASP A 345 38.91 9.90 -8.01
CA ASP A 345 37.75 10.81 -7.88
C ASP A 345 37.51 11.43 -9.26
N ASP A 346 36.54 10.87 -9.97
CA ASP A 346 36.32 11.08 -11.39
C ASP A 346 35.18 12.07 -11.66
N GLU A 347 35.31 12.88 -12.71
CA GLU A 347 34.38 13.97 -13.02
C GLU A 347 33.84 13.92 -14.45
N VAL A 348 32.51 13.89 -14.58
CA VAL A 348 31.83 14.19 -15.84
C VAL A 348 31.46 15.68 -15.89
N ARG A 349 31.91 16.37 -16.94
CA ARG A 349 31.50 17.74 -17.29
C ARG A 349 30.66 17.72 -18.55
N THR A 350 29.51 18.36 -18.54
CA THR A 350 28.59 18.28 -19.68
C THR A 350 27.85 19.59 -19.97
N THR A 351 27.47 19.79 -21.23
CA THR A 351 26.46 20.76 -21.66
C THR A 351 25.13 20.10 -22.04
N LEU A 352 24.98 18.80 -21.82
CA LEU A 352 23.74 18.08 -22.08
C LEU A 352 22.73 18.37 -20.97
N ASN A 353 21.52 18.76 -21.35
CA ASN A 353 20.45 19.07 -20.39
C ASN A 353 19.96 17.83 -19.62
N THR A 354 20.37 16.61 -19.98
CA THR A 354 19.99 15.38 -19.29
C THR A 354 21.11 14.38 -19.34
N ILE A 355 21.50 13.83 -18.18
CA ILE A 355 22.54 12.81 -18.07
C ILE A 355 22.33 11.95 -16.82
N THR A 356 22.77 10.70 -16.90
CA THR A 356 22.89 9.80 -15.76
C THR A 356 24.35 9.44 -15.61
N LEU A 357 24.87 9.56 -14.38
CA LEU A 357 26.25 9.29 -14.06
C LEU A 357 26.51 7.77 -14.15
N ALA A 358 27.62 7.40 -14.79
CA ALA A 358 28.05 6.00 -14.81
C ALA A 358 28.42 5.55 -13.39
N SER A 359 28.38 4.23 -13.13
CA SER A 359 28.85 3.69 -11.84
C SER A 359 30.31 4.05 -11.59
N GLU A 360 30.69 4.20 -10.31
CA GLU A 360 32.06 4.52 -9.86
C GLU A 360 32.58 5.89 -10.36
N VAL A 361 31.70 6.82 -10.71
CA VAL A 361 32.08 8.22 -10.99
C VAL A 361 31.50 9.10 -9.90
N GLU A 362 32.31 9.98 -9.32
CA GLU A 362 31.94 10.72 -8.10
C GLU A 362 31.36 12.10 -8.40
N ARG A 363 31.71 12.74 -9.53
CA ARG A 363 31.34 14.14 -9.77
C ARG A 363 30.62 14.35 -11.10
N LEU A 364 29.59 15.18 -11.07
CA LEU A 364 28.86 15.63 -12.25
C LEU A 364 28.72 17.17 -12.23
N THR A 365 29.32 17.83 -13.21
CA THR A 365 29.31 19.29 -13.33
C THR A 365 28.62 19.70 -14.64
N PHE A 366 27.50 20.40 -14.54
CA PHE A 366 26.90 21.04 -15.71
C PHE A 366 27.63 22.36 -16.03
N THR A 367 27.96 22.52 -17.30
CA THR A 367 28.67 23.69 -17.85
C THR A 367 27.84 24.45 -18.89
N GLY A 368 26.59 24.03 -19.11
CA GLY A 368 25.62 24.73 -19.95
C GLY A 368 24.98 25.94 -19.25
N THR A 369 23.95 26.50 -19.88
CA THR A 369 23.26 27.73 -19.39
C THR A 369 21.74 27.60 -19.33
N GLY A 370 21.21 26.38 -19.43
CA GLY A 370 19.77 26.10 -19.39
C GLY A 370 19.48 24.98 -18.41
N ASN A 371 18.22 24.64 -18.25
CA ASN A 371 17.77 23.65 -17.27
C ASN A 371 18.46 22.29 -17.45
N PHE A 372 18.97 21.75 -16.34
CA PHE A 372 19.68 20.49 -16.26
C PHE A 372 18.88 19.45 -15.48
N ASN A 373 18.83 18.22 -15.98
CA ASN A 373 18.25 17.07 -15.30
C ASN A 373 19.36 16.05 -15.07
N ALA A 374 19.88 16.01 -13.84
CA ALA A 374 20.96 15.12 -13.44
C ALA A 374 20.46 13.95 -12.61
N ARG A 375 21.04 12.78 -12.88
CA ARG A 375 20.94 11.61 -12.03
C ARG A 375 22.35 11.13 -11.68
N GLY A 376 22.65 10.97 -10.41
CA GLY A 376 23.86 10.30 -9.93
C GLY A 376 23.74 8.77 -10.00
N ASN A 377 24.60 8.10 -9.26
CA ASN A 377 24.75 6.65 -9.19
C ASN A 377 24.51 6.15 -7.76
N ALA A 378 25.22 5.11 -7.30
CA ALA A 378 25.05 4.52 -5.97
C ALA A 378 26.17 4.90 -4.97
N SER A 379 27.07 5.79 -5.38
CA SER A 379 28.21 6.29 -4.60
C SER A 379 27.91 7.70 -4.11
N ASP A 380 28.66 8.18 -3.11
CA ASP A 380 28.56 9.55 -2.62
C ASP A 380 28.94 10.55 -3.72
N ASN A 381 27.96 11.13 -4.42
CA ASN A 381 28.17 11.96 -5.59
C ASN A 381 28.19 13.46 -5.26
N VAL A 382 28.93 14.24 -6.06
CA VAL A 382 28.83 15.71 -6.07
C VAL A 382 28.26 16.18 -7.40
N ILE A 383 27.03 16.70 -7.38
CA ILE A 383 26.29 17.15 -8.56
C ILE A 383 26.12 18.67 -8.53
N THR A 384 26.54 19.36 -9.60
CA THR A 384 26.43 20.82 -9.75
C THR A 384 25.58 21.18 -10.97
N GLY A 385 24.43 21.82 -10.74
CA GLY A 385 23.42 22.20 -11.75
C GLY A 385 23.78 23.44 -12.57
N GLY A 386 24.39 24.45 -11.96
CA GLY A 386 24.90 25.61 -12.67
C GLY A 386 23.87 26.74 -12.78
N ALA A 387 23.42 27.07 -13.99
CA ALA A 387 22.44 28.13 -14.21
C ALA A 387 21.25 27.58 -15.00
N GLY A 388 20.04 27.89 -14.55
CA GLY A 388 18.82 27.24 -15.06
C GLY A 388 17.93 26.85 -13.90
N ASN A 389 16.78 26.25 -14.21
CA ASN A 389 15.97 25.60 -13.19
C ASN A 389 16.25 24.11 -13.27
N ASP A 390 17.10 23.62 -12.38
CA ASP A 390 17.70 22.31 -12.47
C ASP A 390 16.94 21.29 -11.60
N ILE A 391 16.95 20.02 -12.02
CA ILE A 391 16.42 18.90 -11.25
C ILE A 391 17.58 17.95 -10.98
N LEU A 392 17.94 17.80 -9.71
CA LEU A 392 19.07 17.02 -9.25
C LEU A 392 18.57 15.81 -8.46
N MET A 393 18.93 14.62 -8.93
CA MET A 393 18.69 13.35 -8.25
C MET A 393 20.05 12.73 -7.93
N GLY A 394 20.39 12.61 -6.64
CA GLY A 394 21.68 12.09 -6.20
C GLY A 394 21.87 10.60 -6.49
N GLY A 395 20.77 9.84 -6.40
CA GLY A 395 20.85 8.39 -6.38
C GLY A 395 21.03 7.90 -4.96
N ALA A 396 21.72 6.77 -4.77
CA ALA A 396 22.03 6.28 -3.43
C ALA A 396 23.42 6.78 -3.03
N GLY A 397 23.67 6.93 -1.73
CA GLY A 397 24.92 7.49 -1.22
C GLY A 397 24.63 8.68 -0.32
N ALA A 398 25.69 9.31 0.18
CA ALA A 398 25.64 10.60 0.86
C ALA A 398 26.03 11.69 -0.16
N ASP A 399 25.04 12.24 -0.85
CA ASP A 399 25.25 13.08 -2.02
C ASP A 399 25.34 14.58 -1.68
N GLN A 400 26.14 15.33 -2.43
CA GLN A 400 26.17 16.79 -2.40
C GLN A 400 25.50 17.34 -3.66
N LEU A 401 24.32 17.95 -3.48
CA LEU A 401 23.52 18.52 -4.57
C LEU A 401 23.57 20.05 -4.53
N ILE A 402 24.09 20.65 -5.60
CA ILE A 402 24.34 22.09 -5.71
C ILE A 402 23.54 22.61 -6.91
N GLY A 403 22.43 23.32 -6.66
CA GLY A 403 21.55 23.85 -7.71
C GLY A 403 22.26 24.92 -8.53
N GLY A 404 22.50 26.06 -7.89
CA GLY A 404 23.24 27.17 -8.48
C GLY A 404 22.35 28.39 -8.64
N ALA A 405 22.15 28.87 -9.87
CA ALA A 405 21.35 30.05 -10.15
C ALA A 405 20.06 29.68 -10.88
N GLY A 406 18.92 29.87 -10.23
CA GLY A 406 17.60 29.71 -10.81
C GLY A 406 16.63 29.22 -9.76
N PHE A 407 15.69 28.36 -10.14
CA PHE A 407 14.81 27.64 -9.22
C PHE A 407 15.10 26.16 -9.34
N ASP A 408 15.82 25.62 -8.36
CA ASP A 408 16.40 24.29 -8.43
C ASP A 408 15.64 23.31 -7.52
N ILE A 409 15.53 22.06 -7.98
CA ILE A 409 14.77 20.99 -7.35
C ILE A 409 15.71 19.84 -6.99
N VAL A 410 15.80 19.50 -5.72
CA VAL A 410 16.25 18.16 -5.31
C VAL A 410 15.06 17.22 -5.38
N SER A 411 15.20 16.11 -6.08
CA SER A 411 14.13 15.14 -6.26
C SER A 411 14.57 13.74 -5.85
N TYR A 412 13.67 13.02 -5.19
CA TYR A 412 13.82 11.60 -4.84
C TYR A 412 12.82 10.72 -5.60
N GLU A 413 12.27 11.21 -6.72
CA GLU A 413 11.29 10.49 -7.54
C GLU A 413 11.82 9.15 -8.11
N ASP A 414 13.14 8.93 -8.06
CA ASP A 414 13.86 7.84 -8.68
C ASP A 414 14.35 6.76 -7.73
N VAL A 415 13.96 6.87 -6.46
CA VAL A 415 14.17 5.85 -5.44
C VAL A 415 13.63 4.49 -5.95
N PRO A 416 14.49 3.47 -6.12
CA PRO A 416 14.12 2.20 -6.77
C PRO A 416 13.49 1.17 -5.83
N ASN A 417 13.53 1.40 -4.52
CA ASN A 417 13.06 0.47 -3.48
C ASN A 417 12.01 1.14 -2.60
N SER A 418 11.26 0.38 -1.79
CA SER A 418 10.19 0.92 -0.94
C SER A 418 10.67 1.64 0.33
N VAL A 419 11.75 2.40 0.24
CA VAL A 419 12.30 3.19 1.35
C VAL A 419 11.94 4.65 1.12
N ALA A 420 11.08 5.20 1.98
CA ALA A 420 10.76 6.61 1.97
C ALA A 420 11.97 7.48 2.38
N VAL A 421 11.91 8.76 2.04
CA VAL A 421 12.87 9.77 2.49
C VAL A 421 12.36 10.50 3.71
N SER A 422 13.28 10.87 4.60
CA SER A 422 13.00 11.89 5.58
C SER A 422 13.98 13.04 5.46
N LEU A 423 13.46 14.20 5.05
CA LEU A 423 14.23 15.42 4.85
C LEU A 423 14.06 16.35 6.04
N ASN A 424 15.08 16.41 6.92
CA ASN A 424 15.11 17.42 7.96
C ASN A 424 15.91 18.65 7.51
N LEU A 425 15.22 19.63 6.92
CA LEU A 425 15.82 20.85 6.38
C LEU A 425 16.32 21.79 7.48
N LYS A 426 15.77 21.69 8.70
CA LYS A 426 16.19 22.49 9.86
C LYS A 426 17.59 22.13 10.37
N THR A 427 17.86 20.83 10.50
CA THR A 427 19.12 20.31 11.07
C THR A 427 20.14 19.91 10.01
N GLY A 428 19.69 19.70 8.77
CA GLY A 428 20.50 19.13 7.69
C GLY A 428 20.82 17.65 7.89
N VAL A 429 20.11 16.95 8.78
CA VAL A 429 20.30 15.52 9.05
C VAL A 429 19.14 14.74 8.47
N HIS A 430 19.35 14.21 7.26
CA HIS A 430 18.36 13.44 6.52
C HIS A 430 18.49 11.94 6.80
N THR A 431 17.41 11.17 6.59
CA THR A 431 17.41 9.71 6.77
C THR A 431 16.61 9.02 5.65
N GLY A 432 16.63 7.68 5.63
CA GLY A 432 16.04 6.91 4.54
C GLY A 432 16.98 6.89 3.34
N TYR A 433 16.43 7.06 2.13
CA TYR A 433 17.25 7.10 0.91
C TYR A 433 18.12 8.37 0.81
N ALA A 434 17.72 9.46 1.48
CA ALA A 434 18.45 10.72 1.53
C ALA A 434 19.57 10.77 2.59
N ALA A 435 19.95 9.62 3.17
CA ALA A 435 20.80 9.60 4.35
C ALA A 435 22.24 10.07 4.06
N GLY A 436 22.60 11.23 4.61
CA GLY A 436 23.93 11.83 4.43
C GLY A 436 23.98 12.91 3.35
N ASP A 437 22.89 13.11 2.62
CA ASP A 437 22.82 14.13 1.57
C ASP A 437 22.98 15.54 2.11
N THR A 438 23.47 16.45 1.27
CA THR A 438 23.62 17.87 1.57
C THR A 438 23.20 18.74 0.41
N PHE A 439 22.55 19.87 0.71
CA PHE A 439 21.92 20.72 -0.29
C PHE A 439 22.47 22.14 -0.23
N VAL A 440 22.77 22.73 -1.40
CA VAL A 440 23.23 24.11 -1.52
C VAL A 440 22.54 24.81 -2.69
N GLY A 441 21.87 25.93 -2.40
CA GLY A 441 21.16 26.71 -3.42
C GLY A 441 20.04 25.90 -4.07
N ILE A 442 19.17 25.31 -3.25
CA ILE A 442 18.00 24.54 -3.65
C ILE A 442 16.78 25.23 -3.08
N GLU A 443 15.77 25.48 -3.93
CA GLU A 443 14.52 26.13 -3.54
C GLU A 443 13.36 25.14 -3.42
N SER A 444 13.47 23.95 -4.03
CA SER A 444 12.42 22.94 -4.00
C SER A 444 12.92 21.55 -3.64
N PHE A 445 12.14 20.86 -2.81
CA PHE A 445 12.43 19.51 -2.36
C PHE A 445 11.25 18.61 -2.68
N ARG A 446 11.46 17.61 -3.54
CA ARG A 446 10.46 16.62 -3.93
C ARG A 446 10.74 15.26 -3.31
N GLY A 447 9.71 14.66 -2.71
CA GLY A 447 9.71 13.33 -2.16
C GLY A 447 9.90 12.20 -3.18
N SER A 448 9.82 10.99 -2.67
CA SER A 448 9.83 9.72 -3.36
C SER A 448 8.42 9.27 -3.75
N ASN A 449 8.29 8.01 -4.20
CA ASN A 449 6.97 7.41 -4.46
C ASN A 449 6.36 6.71 -3.23
N TYR A 450 6.86 7.03 -2.03
CA TYR A 450 6.56 6.35 -0.77
C TYR A 450 6.30 7.37 0.34
N ASP A 451 5.76 6.91 1.47
CA ASP A 451 5.35 7.75 2.60
C ASP A 451 6.51 8.54 3.25
N ASP A 452 6.74 9.75 2.79
CA ASP A 452 7.89 10.59 3.15
C ASP A 452 7.62 11.48 4.37
N THR A 453 8.69 12.00 4.98
CA THR A 453 8.57 12.95 6.10
C THR A 453 9.53 14.13 5.97
N PHE A 454 8.97 15.32 5.87
CA PHE A 454 9.68 16.59 5.78
C PHE A 454 9.61 17.33 7.11
N TYR A 455 10.75 17.83 7.58
CA TYR A 455 10.81 18.82 8.66
C TYR A 455 11.26 20.15 8.07
N ALA A 456 10.35 21.12 8.06
CA ALA A 456 10.58 22.43 7.47
C ALA A 456 11.66 23.23 8.21
N SER A 457 12.24 24.21 7.53
CA SER A 457 13.30 25.07 8.04
C SER A 457 12.81 26.52 8.16
N ALA A 458 13.67 27.45 8.56
CA ALA A 458 13.31 28.88 8.55
C ALA A 458 13.42 29.52 7.14
N ALA A 459 13.94 28.78 6.15
CA ALA A 459 13.97 29.23 4.76
C ALA A 459 12.57 29.13 4.14
N ALA A 460 12.31 29.93 3.11
CA ALA A 460 11.07 29.83 2.35
C ALA A 460 11.23 28.72 1.31
N ASP A 461 10.71 27.54 1.62
CA ASP A 461 10.94 26.31 0.87
C ASP A 461 9.72 25.95 0.00
N ASN A 462 9.95 25.34 -1.18
CA ASN A 462 8.89 24.71 -1.97
C ASN A 462 8.91 23.18 -1.80
N LEU A 463 7.97 22.66 -1.01
CA LEU A 463 7.96 21.26 -0.55
C LEU A 463 6.93 20.45 -1.34
N ASP A 464 7.33 19.35 -1.95
CA ASP A 464 6.47 18.52 -2.79
C ASP A 464 6.52 17.07 -2.28
N GLY A 465 5.45 16.59 -1.65
CA GLY A 465 5.37 15.21 -1.14
C GLY A 465 5.43 14.15 -2.25
N TYR A 466 5.05 14.52 -3.47
CA TYR A 466 4.96 13.63 -4.63
C TYR A 466 3.89 12.53 -4.50
N ASN A 467 4.27 11.25 -4.43
CA ASN A 467 3.32 10.15 -4.27
C ASN A 467 3.58 9.47 -2.93
N GLY A 468 2.54 9.19 -2.16
CA GLY A 468 2.69 8.54 -0.86
C GLY A 468 1.59 8.98 0.08
N ASN A 469 1.72 8.61 1.35
CA ASN A 469 1.09 9.32 2.46
C ASN A 469 2.17 10.10 3.20
N ASP A 470 2.35 11.34 2.78
CA ASP A 470 3.47 12.18 3.13
C ASP A 470 3.14 13.10 4.31
N ARG A 471 4.19 13.40 5.07
CA ARG A 471 4.12 14.15 6.33
C ARG A 471 4.97 15.42 6.25
N LEU A 472 4.35 16.58 6.45
CA LEU A 472 5.05 17.86 6.60
C LEU A 472 4.99 18.33 8.05
N SER A 473 6.14 18.45 8.70
CA SER A 473 6.23 18.76 10.13
C SER A 473 6.93 20.09 10.39
N TYR A 474 6.25 20.93 11.16
CA TYR A 474 6.77 22.17 11.75
C TYR A 474 7.07 22.02 13.25
N ALA A 475 7.14 20.78 13.76
CA ALA A 475 7.29 20.51 15.20
C ALA A 475 8.59 21.03 15.83
N GLN A 476 9.57 21.39 15.00
CA GLN A 476 10.86 21.97 15.40
C GLN A 476 10.86 23.50 15.38
N SER A 477 9.75 24.12 14.94
CA SER A 477 9.57 25.56 14.96
C SER A 477 9.59 26.09 16.38
N GLU A 478 10.31 27.20 16.58
CA GLU A 478 10.41 27.89 17.87
C GLU A 478 9.27 28.92 18.07
N GLN A 479 8.29 28.96 17.16
CA GLN A 479 7.11 29.83 17.18
C GLN A 479 5.92 29.10 16.54
N GLY A 480 4.71 29.59 16.83
CA GLY A 480 3.48 29.13 16.17
C GLY A 480 3.50 29.38 14.66
N VAL A 481 2.89 28.47 13.92
CA VAL A 481 2.79 28.48 12.46
C VAL A 481 1.34 28.62 12.01
N ASN A 482 1.15 29.31 10.89
CA ASN A 482 -0.15 29.49 10.26
C ASN A 482 -0.15 28.78 8.90
N ILE A 483 -0.90 27.69 8.80
CA ILE A 483 -1.01 26.87 7.60
C ILE A 483 -2.35 27.14 6.92
N THR A 484 -2.30 27.51 5.64
CA THR A 484 -3.51 27.73 4.83
C THR A 484 -3.54 26.77 3.65
N MET A 485 -4.55 25.91 3.60
CA MET A 485 -4.80 25.04 2.44
C MET A 485 -5.52 25.84 1.35
N THR A 486 -4.86 25.99 0.21
CA THR A 486 -5.38 26.70 -0.98
C THR A 486 -6.11 25.76 -1.95
N ALA A 487 -5.79 24.47 -1.93
CA ALA A 487 -6.50 23.41 -2.63
C ALA A 487 -6.34 22.08 -1.86
N ALA A 488 -6.92 21.00 -2.38
CA ALA A 488 -6.70 19.68 -1.78
C ALA A 488 -5.19 19.34 -1.83
N ARG A 489 -4.60 19.08 -0.64
CA ARG A 489 -3.17 18.79 -0.44
C ARG A 489 -2.20 19.89 -0.89
N VAL A 490 -2.67 21.10 -1.16
CA VAL A 490 -1.80 22.23 -1.57
C VAL A 490 -2.03 23.42 -0.65
N GLY A 491 -0.96 24.02 -0.13
CA GLY A 491 -1.06 25.12 0.81
C GLY A 491 0.18 25.99 0.93
N THR A 492 0.08 26.94 1.84
CA THR A 492 1.12 27.93 2.14
C THR A 492 1.29 28.08 3.65
N GLY A 493 2.51 28.40 4.07
CA GLY A 493 2.86 28.67 5.47
C GLY A 493 3.16 30.15 5.75
N LEU A 494 2.88 30.59 6.98
CA LEU A 494 3.31 31.87 7.54
C LEU A 494 3.69 31.71 9.02
N GLY A 495 4.65 32.50 9.50
CA GLY A 495 5.10 32.45 10.91
C GLY A 495 6.03 31.27 11.20
N GLY A 496 6.94 31.46 12.17
CA GLY A 496 7.93 30.43 12.55
C GLY A 496 8.72 29.88 11.36
N ASP A 497 8.91 28.57 11.37
CA ASP A 497 9.52 27.80 10.28
C ASP A 497 8.56 27.51 9.12
N ALA A 498 7.35 28.07 9.10
CA ALA A 498 6.47 28.01 7.93
C ALA A 498 6.58 29.26 7.06
N GLN A 499 7.42 30.24 7.44
CA GLN A 499 7.39 31.57 6.86
C GLN A 499 7.80 31.61 5.39
N GLY A 500 6.80 31.69 4.51
CA GLY A 500 7.01 31.80 3.06
C GLY A 500 6.99 30.46 2.33
N ASP A 501 6.75 29.36 3.05
CA ASP A 501 6.70 28.02 2.47
C ASP A 501 5.49 27.85 1.56
N THR A 502 5.70 27.13 0.48
CA THR A 502 4.64 26.55 -0.35
C THR A 502 4.78 25.05 -0.34
N PHE A 503 3.67 24.33 -0.29
CA PHE A 503 3.71 22.88 -0.27
C PHE A 503 2.58 22.23 -1.09
N SER A 504 2.87 21.06 -1.64
CA SER A 504 1.93 20.19 -2.38
C SER A 504 2.05 18.73 -1.93
N ASP A 505 0.96 18.00 -2.13
CA ASP A 505 0.87 16.55 -1.99
C ASP A 505 1.26 16.02 -0.60
N PHE A 506 0.86 16.73 0.46
CA PHE A 506 0.95 16.26 1.85
C PHE A 506 -0.41 15.88 2.45
N GLU A 507 -0.51 14.66 2.98
CA GLU A 507 -1.70 14.12 3.65
C GLU A 507 -1.73 14.49 5.13
N THR A 508 -0.56 14.65 5.75
CA THR A 508 -0.44 14.97 7.17
C THR A 508 0.41 16.21 7.37
N ILE A 509 -0.12 17.18 8.11
CA ILE A 509 0.62 18.37 8.52
C ILE A 509 0.65 18.44 10.04
N ILE A 510 1.82 18.76 10.60
CA ILE A 510 2.02 18.94 12.04
C ILE A 510 2.50 20.33 12.32
N GLY A 511 1.85 20.99 13.26
CA GLY A 511 2.24 22.26 13.81
C GLY A 511 3.49 22.19 14.67
N SER A 512 3.70 23.27 15.40
CA SER A 512 4.79 23.49 16.32
C SER A 512 4.44 22.99 17.73
N ASN A 513 5.17 23.47 18.75
CA ASN A 513 4.78 23.27 20.16
C ASN A 513 4.20 24.58 20.74
N TYR A 514 3.71 25.45 19.88
CA TYR A 514 3.15 26.76 20.20
C TYR A 514 1.84 26.91 19.43
N ASN A 515 1.04 27.88 19.85
CA ASN A 515 -0.26 28.18 19.25
C ASN A 515 -0.19 28.36 17.72
N ASP A 516 -0.72 27.38 17.01
CA ASP A 516 -0.78 27.29 15.57
C ASP A 516 -2.17 27.62 15.04
N VAL A 517 -2.26 27.93 13.75
CA VAL A 517 -3.53 28.14 13.06
C VAL A 517 -3.57 27.34 11.77
N PHE A 518 -4.50 26.42 11.65
CA PHE A 518 -4.75 25.65 10.43
C PHE A 518 -6.04 26.13 9.77
N THR A 519 -5.97 26.53 8.51
CA THR A 519 -7.15 26.96 7.73
C THR A 519 -7.36 26.02 6.56
N ALA A 520 -8.49 25.32 6.54
CA ALA A 520 -8.84 24.36 5.50
C ALA A 520 -10.29 24.56 5.02
N SER A 521 -10.46 24.67 3.71
CA SER A 521 -11.79 24.76 3.06
C SER A 521 -12.06 23.62 2.07
N LEU A 522 -11.03 22.82 1.72
CA LEU A 522 -11.08 21.74 0.74
C LEU A 522 -10.03 20.67 1.10
N GLY A 523 -10.25 19.41 0.69
CA GLY A 523 -9.29 18.30 0.86
C GLY A 523 -9.41 17.53 2.18
N THR A 524 -8.66 16.42 2.29
CA THR A 524 -8.71 15.44 3.41
C THR A 524 -7.44 15.42 4.26
N THR A 525 -6.70 16.53 4.30
CA THR A 525 -5.45 16.63 5.07
C THR A 525 -5.74 16.49 6.56
N THR A 526 -4.89 15.71 7.24
CA THR A 526 -4.93 15.53 8.69
C THR A 526 -4.00 16.54 9.34
N PHE A 527 -4.50 17.25 10.34
CA PHE A 527 -3.73 18.22 11.10
C PHE A 527 -3.47 17.72 12.52
N TYR A 528 -2.21 17.84 12.94
CA TYR A 528 -1.78 17.70 14.32
C TYR A 528 -1.29 19.06 14.79
N GLY A 529 -1.89 19.62 15.84
CA GLY A 529 -1.52 20.95 16.33
C GLY A 529 -0.20 20.87 17.07
N GLY A 530 -0.16 19.96 18.04
CA GLY A 530 1.05 19.62 18.77
C GLY A 530 0.88 19.98 20.23
N ALA A 531 1.63 20.99 20.68
CA ALA A 531 1.38 21.59 21.99
C ALA A 531 1.10 23.08 21.78
N GLY A 532 0.55 23.74 22.80
CA GLY A 532 0.04 25.10 22.66
C GLY A 532 -1.46 25.09 22.38
N ASN A 533 -2.04 26.29 22.32
CA ASN A 533 -3.48 26.44 22.08
C ASN A 533 -3.71 26.71 20.59
N ASP A 534 -4.15 25.69 19.88
CA ASP A 534 -4.22 25.65 18.43
C ASP A 534 -5.63 25.98 17.92
N VAL A 535 -5.69 26.60 16.73
CA VAL A 535 -6.95 27.00 16.10
C VAL A 535 -7.12 26.33 14.74
N TYR A 536 -8.18 25.54 14.62
CA TYR A 536 -8.57 24.83 13.42
C TYR A 536 -9.76 25.50 12.74
N ILE A 537 -9.51 26.24 11.66
CA ILE A 537 -10.56 26.86 10.84
C ILE A 537 -10.97 25.88 9.72
N ILE A 538 -12.04 25.13 9.96
CA ILE A 538 -12.52 24.01 9.14
C ILE A 538 -13.82 24.40 8.42
N ASN A 539 -13.76 24.74 7.13
CA ASN A 539 -14.91 25.23 6.37
C ASN A 539 -15.33 24.34 5.19
N GLY A 540 -14.75 23.14 5.05
CA GLY A 540 -15.08 22.18 4.00
C GLY A 540 -15.45 20.79 4.54
N SER A 541 -16.32 20.07 3.85
CA SER A 541 -16.79 18.73 4.30
C SER A 541 -15.70 17.66 4.32
N ALA A 542 -14.57 17.88 3.65
CA ALA A 542 -13.47 16.95 3.55
C ALA A 542 -12.40 17.12 4.66
N SER A 543 -12.36 18.25 5.38
CA SER A 543 -11.26 18.61 6.29
C SER A 543 -11.48 18.25 7.76
N GLN A 544 -12.16 17.13 8.06
CA GLN A 544 -12.59 16.77 9.41
C GLN A 544 -11.53 16.05 10.27
N ASN A 545 -10.27 16.00 9.82
CA ASN A 545 -9.23 15.20 10.47
C ASN A 545 -8.33 16.08 11.35
N VAL A 546 -8.87 16.54 12.47
CA VAL A 546 -8.10 17.16 13.55
C VAL A 546 -7.67 16.06 14.52
N VAL A 547 -6.40 16.04 14.91
CA VAL A 547 -5.87 15.08 15.88
C VAL A 547 -5.03 15.81 16.91
N GLU A 548 -5.51 15.79 18.15
CA GLU A 548 -4.80 16.38 19.29
C GLU A 548 -4.22 15.35 20.25
N MET A 549 -3.20 15.79 21.00
CA MET A 549 -2.58 15.01 22.06
C MET A 549 -3.15 15.42 23.43
N ALA A 550 -3.27 14.46 24.35
CA ALA A 550 -3.67 14.75 25.71
C ALA A 550 -2.71 15.77 26.37
N GLY A 551 -3.25 16.90 26.81
CA GLY A 551 -2.48 18.01 27.37
C GLY A 551 -1.74 18.86 26.32
N GLY A 552 -2.20 18.85 25.06
CA GLY A 552 -1.72 19.70 23.96
C GLY A 552 -1.93 21.19 24.25
N GLY A 553 -3.13 21.58 24.69
CA GLY A 553 -3.45 22.95 25.09
C GLY A 553 -4.93 23.13 25.39
N ASP A 554 -5.44 24.34 25.13
CA ASP A 554 -6.88 24.63 25.03
C ASP A 554 -7.16 24.95 23.54
N ASP A 555 -7.63 23.94 22.83
CA ASP A 555 -7.69 23.92 21.37
C ASP A 555 -9.09 24.26 20.84
N GLU A 556 -9.15 24.97 19.70
CA GLU A 556 -10.40 25.50 19.16
C GLU A 556 -10.63 25.12 17.69
N VAL A 557 -11.77 24.48 17.42
CA VAL A 557 -12.31 24.36 16.06
C VAL A 557 -13.26 25.53 15.77
N ARG A 558 -13.00 26.26 14.68
CA ARG A 558 -13.90 27.25 14.11
C ARG A 558 -14.44 26.76 12.77
N THR A 559 -15.75 26.80 12.57
CA THR A 559 -16.34 26.23 11.36
C THR A 559 -17.52 27.02 10.82
N THR A 560 -17.74 26.95 9.52
CA THR A 560 -19.00 27.33 8.84
C THR A 560 -19.81 26.11 8.39
N LEU A 561 -19.42 24.90 8.77
CA LEU A 561 -20.17 23.67 8.46
C LEU A 561 -21.38 23.55 9.38
N ASN A 562 -22.55 23.29 8.80
CA ASN A 562 -23.79 23.15 9.59
C ASN A 562 -23.81 21.91 10.50
N THR A 563 -22.83 21.01 10.39
CA THR A 563 -22.71 19.83 11.26
C THR A 563 -21.25 19.48 11.46
N ILE A 564 -20.83 19.26 12.70
CA ILE A 564 -19.49 18.82 13.05
C ILE A 564 -19.49 18.05 14.38
N THR A 565 -18.50 17.19 14.55
CA THR A 565 -18.18 16.53 15.81
C THR A 565 -16.74 16.86 16.18
N LEU A 566 -16.51 17.33 17.39
CA LEU A 566 -15.17 17.59 17.89
C LEU A 566 -14.38 16.29 17.96
N ALA A 567 -13.12 16.36 17.53
CA ALA A 567 -12.16 15.29 17.80
C ALA A 567 -11.91 15.19 19.32
N SER A 568 -11.44 14.05 19.80
CA SER A 568 -10.99 13.90 21.19
C SER A 568 -9.88 14.90 21.52
N GLU A 569 -9.80 15.33 22.79
CA GLU A 569 -8.79 16.28 23.27
C GLU A 569 -8.86 17.68 22.65
N VAL A 570 -10.02 18.06 22.09
CA VAL A 570 -10.27 19.44 21.65
C VAL A 570 -11.34 20.07 22.52
N GLU A 571 -11.07 21.24 23.09
CA GLU A 571 -11.91 21.82 24.15
C GLU A 571 -12.98 22.78 23.62
N ARG A 572 -12.77 23.42 22.46
CA ARG A 572 -13.65 24.50 21.99
C ARG A 572 -14.17 24.28 20.58
N LEU A 573 -15.45 24.56 20.39
CA LEU A 573 -16.11 24.59 19.09
C LEU A 573 -16.88 25.90 18.91
N THR A 574 -16.48 26.69 17.91
CA THR A 574 -17.13 27.96 17.58
C THR A 574 -17.69 27.90 16.16
N PHE A 575 -19.02 27.98 16.02
CA PHE A 575 -19.63 28.18 14.72
C PHE A 575 -19.55 29.65 14.30
N THR A 576 -19.16 29.87 13.06
CA THR A 576 -18.98 31.20 12.44
C THR A 576 -19.88 31.41 11.22
N GLY A 577 -20.76 30.44 10.93
CA GLY A 577 -21.80 30.56 9.91
C GLY A 577 -23.01 31.36 10.38
N THR A 578 -24.09 31.33 9.58
CA THR A 578 -25.31 32.12 9.82
C THR A 578 -26.60 31.31 9.72
N GLY A 579 -26.50 29.99 9.67
CA GLY A 579 -27.66 29.09 9.58
C GLY A 579 -27.56 28.02 10.66
N ASN A 580 -28.61 27.21 10.78
CA ASN A 580 -28.72 26.19 11.82
C ASN A 580 -27.48 25.27 11.88
N PHE A 581 -26.99 25.06 13.09
CA PHE A 581 -25.80 24.29 13.39
C PHE A 581 -26.13 23.09 14.28
N ILE A 582 -25.60 21.92 13.93
CA ILE A 582 -25.64 20.72 14.77
C ILE A 582 -24.22 20.47 15.26
N ALA A 583 -23.98 20.74 16.54
CA ALA A 583 -22.69 20.63 17.18
C ALA A 583 -22.64 19.37 18.04
N ARG A 584 -21.55 18.60 17.97
CA ARG A 584 -21.29 17.51 18.92
C ARG A 584 -19.92 17.70 19.54
N GLY A 585 -19.86 17.74 20.87
CA GLY A 585 -18.62 17.72 21.63
C GLY A 585 -18.02 16.32 21.72
N ASN A 586 -17.12 16.13 22.68
CA ASN A 586 -16.39 14.92 22.97
C ASN A 586 -16.59 14.51 24.44
N ALA A 587 -15.58 13.92 25.09
CA ALA A 587 -15.68 13.46 26.48
C ALA A 587 -14.97 14.40 27.48
N SER A 588 -14.38 15.49 27.00
CA SER A 588 -13.74 16.55 27.80
C SER A 588 -14.73 17.67 28.08
N ASP A 589 -14.43 18.51 29.08
CA ASP A 589 -15.21 19.73 29.37
C ASP A 589 -15.14 20.70 28.17
N ASN A 590 -16.18 20.73 27.34
CA ASN A 590 -16.19 21.48 26.10
C ASN A 590 -16.84 22.86 26.23
N ILE A 591 -16.43 23.79 25.37
CA ILE A 591 -17.10 25.08 25.17
C ILE A 591 -17.62 25.13 23.74
N ILE A 592 -18.93 25.04 23.58
CA ILE A 592 -19.61 24.98 22.27
C ILE A 592 -20.44 26.26 22.07
N THR A 593 -20.18 27.00 20.98
CA THR A 593 -20.91 28.22 20.59
C THR A 593 -21.63 28.03 19.25
N GLY A 594 -22.96 28.06 19.28
CA GLY A 594 -23.87 27.83 18.14
C GLY A 594 -23.93 28.98 17.15
N GLY A 595 -23.90 30.24 17.63
CA GLY A 595 -23.81 31.42 16.77
C GLY A 595 -25.18 31.97 16.40
N ALA A 596 -25.53 31.97 15.11
CA ALA A 596 -26.81 32.48 14.63
C ALA A 596 -27.52 31.39 13.83
N GLY A 597 -28.81 31.17 14.11
CA GLY A 597 -29.55 30.04 13.58
C GLY A 597 -30.37 29.38 14.67
N ASN A 598 -31.11 28.32 14.33
CA ASN A 598 -31.68 27.47 15.36
C ASN A 598 -30.77 26.28 15.53
N ASP A 599 -29.94 26.31 16.57
CA ASP A 599 -28.83 25.39 16.74
C ASP A 599 -29.20 24.22 17.66
N THR A 600 -28.57 23.08 17.47
CA THR A 600 -28.72 21.89 18.32
C THR A 600 -27.34 21.48 18.82
N LEU A 601 -27.12 21.59 20.13
CA LEU A 601 -25.83 21.37 20.75
C LEU A 601 -25.87 20.10 21.61
N PHE A 602 -24.98 19.16 21.29
CA PHE A 602 -24.69 17.99 22.10
C PHE A 602 -23.33 18.22 22.76
N GLY A 603 -23.29 18.34 24.09
CA GLY A 603 -22.04 18.50 24.84
C GLY A 603 -21.18 17.25 24.79
N GLY A 604 -21.81 16.08 24.92
CA GLY A 604 -21.12 14.83 25.13
C GLY A 604 -21.00 14.58 26.63
N ALA A 605 -19.88 13.98 27.07
CA ALA A 605 -19.58 13.83 28.49
C ALA A 605 -18.60 14.92 28.92
N GLY A 606 -18.64 15.32 30.18
CA GLY A 606 -17.82 16.41 30.69
C GLY A 606 -18.70 17.44 31.37
N ALA A 607 -18.10 18.50 31.90
CA ALA A 607 -18.82 19.68 32.37
C ALA A 607 -18.80 20.75 31.27
N ASP A 608 -19.81 20.74 30.41
CA ASP A 608 -19.80 21.51 29.16
C ASP A 608 -20.41 22.91 29.31
N GLN A 609 -19.90 23.88 28.55
CA GLN A 609 -20.51 25.20 28.38
C GLN A 609 -21.17 25.27 27.00
N LEU A 610 -22.50 25.24 26.99
CA LEU A 610 -23.31 25.22 25.77
C LEU A 610 -23.95 26.59 25.56
N ILE A 611 -23.53 27.28 24.51
CA ILE A 611 -23.93 28.66 24.20
C ILE A 611 -24.67 28.63 22.86
N GLY A 612 -25.99 28.76 22.85
CA GLY A 612 -26.81 28.73 21.62
C GLY A 612 -26.50 29.94 20.73
N GLY A 613 -26.96 31.11 21.17
CA GLY A 613 -26.63 32.38 20.52
C GLY A 613 -27.89 33.14 20.10
N GLU A 614 -27.99 33.51 18.82
CA GLU A 614 -29.14 34.17 18.24
C GLU A 614 -30.03 33.16 17.52
N GLY A 615 -31.26 32.97 18.00
CA GLY A 615 -32.25 32.12 17.33
C GLY A 615 -33.07 31.33 18.34
N PHE A 616 -33.45 30.11 17.98
CA PHE A 616 -34.08 29.17 18.88
C PHE A 616 -33.20 27.93 19.01
N ASP A 617 -32.50 27.83 20.12
CA ASP A 617 -31.42 26.88 20.32
C ASP A 617 -31.82 25.77 21.28
N THR A 618 -31.36 24.56 20.99
CA THR A 618 -31.69 23.34 21.74
C THR A 618 -30.42 22.68 22.25
N VAL A 619 -30.33 22.44 23.55
CA VAL A 619 -29.39 21.44 24.10
C VAL A 619 -30.04 20.07 23.99
N SER A 620 -29.31 19.07 23.52
CA SER A 620 -29.83 17.71 23.39
C SER A 620 -28.93 16.71 24.08
N TYR A 621 -29.56 15.82 24.85
CA TYR A 621 -28.96 14.66 25.51
C TYR A 621 -29.36 13.34 24.84
N GLY A 622 -29.84 13.40 23.59
CA GLY A 622 -30.23 12.22 22.82
C GLY A 622 -29.07 11.27 22.48
N ASP A 623 -27.83 11.63 22.82
CA ASP A 623 -26.65 10.78 22.74
C ASP A 623 -26.24 10.14 24.09
N ALA A 624 -27.03 10.35 25.15
CA ALA A 624 -26.83 9.69 26.43
C ALA A 624 -27.10 8.18 26.35
N ASP A 625 -26.36 7.39 27.13
CA ASP A 625 -26.53 5.94 27.22
C ASP A 625 -27.52 5.51 28.32
N LYS A 626 -28.06 6.47 29.08
CA LYS A 626 -29.00 6.34 30.20
C LYS A 626 -29.80 7.63 30.38
N GLY A 627 -30.88 7.53 31.15
CA GLY A 627 -31.69 8.68 31.56
C GLY A 627 -30.89 9.73 32.33
N VAL A 628 -31.23 10.99 32.11
CA VAL A 628 -30.60 12.17 32.68
C VAL A 628 -31.58 12.94 33.56
N THR A 629 -31.05 13.59 34.61
CA THR A 629 -31.81 14.54 35.43
C THR A 629 -31.33 15.94 35.12
N LEU A 630 -32.24 16.82 34.67
CA LEU A 630 -31.95 18.19 34.29
C LEU A 630 -32.63 19.15 35.25
N ASN A 631 -31.85 19.73 36.16
CA ASN A 631 -32.37 20.68 37.15
C ASN A 631 -31.87 22.09 36.85
N THR A 632 -32.62 22.85 36.05
CA THR A 632 -32.27 24.23 35.69
C THR A 632 -32.40 25.19 36.87
N LYS A 633 -33.16 24.82 37.91
CA LYS A 633 -33.29 25.60 39.15
C LYS A 633 -32.02 25.63 39.99
N THR A 634 -31.32 24.51 40.09
CA THR A 634 -30.09 24.38 40.89
C THR A 634 -28.82 24.40 40.05
N GLY A 635 -28.93 24.13 38.74
CA GLY A 635 -27.81 23.89 37.84
C GLY A 635 -27.10 22.56 38.10
N ILE A 636 -27.72 21.63 38.83
CA ILE A 636 -27.16 20.32 39.14
C ILE A 636 -27.84 19.28 38.28
N HIS A 637 -27.11 18.78 37.29
CA HIS A 637 -27.57 17.77 36.34
C HIS A 637 -26.92 16.40 36.63
N THR A 638 -27.41 15.33 36.01
CA THR A 638 -26.84 13.98 36.14
C THR A 638 -26.55 13.33 34.78
N GLY A 639 -25.88 12.18 34.79
CA GLY A 639 -25.50 11.48 33.56
C GLY A 639 -24.46 12.28 32.76
N ILE A 640 -24.62 12.32 31.43
CA ILE A 640 -23.72 13.08 30.56
C ILE A 640 -23.90 14.60 30.71
N ALA A 641 -25.03 15.05 31.25
CA ALA A 641 -25.29 16.47 31.51
C ALA A 641 -24.54 17.02 32.75
N ALA A 642 -23.86 16.15 33.51
CA ALA A 642 -23.35 16.47 34.84
C ALA A 642 -22.24 17.54 34.83
N GLY A 643 -22.60 18.76 35.25
CA GLY A 643 -21.69 19.90 35.30
C GLY A 643 -21.91 20.91 34.17
N ASP A 644 -22.82 20.60 33.24
CA ASP A 644 -23.12 21.47 32.12
C ASP A 644 -23.72 22.80 32.55
N VAL A 645 -23.44 23.84 31.77
CA VAL A 645 -23.95 25.19 31.93
C VAL A 645 -24.49 25.70 30.59
N TYR A 646 -25.67 26.30 30.62
CA TYR A 646 -26.37 26.78 29.43
C TYR A 646 -26.40 28.31 29.36
N SER A 647 -26.23 28.86 28.16
CA SER A 647 -26.45 30.27 27.87
C SER A 647 -27.16 30.42 26.53
N SER A 648 -28.18 31.28 26.47
CA SER A 648 -28.99 31.49 25.26
C SER A 648 -29.52 30.16 24.69
N ILE A 649 -30.12 29.33 25.55
CA ILE A 649 -30.76 28.07 25.19
C ILE A 649 -32.25 28.20 25.48
N GLU A 650 -33.08 27.91 24.48
CA GLU A 650 -34.53 28.02 24.58
C GLU A 650 -35.22 26.67 24.82
N ALA A 651 -34.56 25.55 24.55
CA ALA A 651 -35.10 24.20 24.75
C ALA A 651 -34.04 23.18 25.19
N ILE A 652 -34.48 22.19 25.96
CA ILE A 652 -33.67 21.03 26.34
C ILE A 652 -34.42 19.77 25.91
N LEU A 653 -33.75 18.93 25.12
CA LEU A 653 -34.19 17.61 24.71
C LEU A 653 -33.48 16.56 25.58
N GLY A 654 -34.26 15.66 26.18
CA GLY A 654 -33.83 14.50 26.94
C GLY A 654 -33.07 13.45 26.13
N SER A 655 -32.79 12.34 26.78
CA SER A 655 -32.22 11.14 26.22
C SER A 655 -33.28 10.24 25.56
N ASP A 656 -32.85 9.07 25.09
CA ASP A 656 -33.77 8.02 24.61
C ASP A 656 -34.29 7.13 25.78
N PHE A 657 -34.06 7.54 27.03
CA PHE A 657 -34.42 6.84 28.26
C PHE A 657 -35.17 7.77 29.20
N SER A 658 -35.82 7.19 30.22
CA SER A 658 -36.54 7.95 31.26
C SER A 658 -35.71 9.05 31.92
N ASP A 659 -36.11 10.28 31.66
CA ASP A 659 -35.49 11.50 32.17
C ASP A 659 -36.30 12.17 33.27
N ALA A 660 -35.65 13.08 33.98
CA ALA A 660 -36.27 13.88 35.02
C ALA A 660 -35.91 15.36 34.85
N PHE A 661 -36.90 16.23 34.69
CA PHE A 661 -36.73 17.66 34.52
C PHE A 661 -37.24 18.43 35.75
N VAL A 662 -36.45 19.40 36.21
CA VAL A 662 -36.83 20.37 37.24
C VAL A 662 -36.56 21.77 36.70
N GLY A 663 -37.63 22.49 36.38
CA GLY A 663 -37.57 23.85 35.83
C GLY A 663 -37.19 24.90 36.86
N ASP A 664 -36.55 25.97 36.41
CA ASP A 664 -36.38 27.20 37.18
C ASP A 664 -37.61 28.13 37.04
N ALA A 665 -37.50 29.37 37.52
CA ALA A 665 -38.59 30.35 37.39
C ALA A 665 -38.66 31.02 36.00
N GLY A 666 -37.77 30.66 35.07
CA GLY A 666 -37.78 31.09 33.68
C GLY A 666 -38.84 30.34 32.85
N ILE A 667 -38.92 30.67 31.56
CA ILE A 667 -39.75 29.90 30.62
C ILE A 667 -38.93 28.71 30.12
N ASN A 668 -39.30 27.51 30.54
CA ASN A 668 -38.64 26.26 30.20
C ASN A 668 -39.34 25.58 29.02
N ARG A 669 -38.56 24.98 28.11
CA ARG A 669 -39.06 24.01 27.14
C ARG A 669 -38.33 22.70 27.34
N PHE A 670 -39.07 21.70 27.78
CA PHE A 670 -38.55 20.35 27.95
C PHE A 670 -39.24 19.41 26.98
N ASP A 671 -38.44 18.66 26.22
CA ASP A 671 -38.87 17.53 25.41
C ASP A 671 -38.24 16.28 26.01
N GLY A 672 -39.04 15.34 26.50
CA GLY A 672 -38.52 14.11 27.10
C GLY A 672 -37.86 13.17 26.10
N GLY A 673 -38.23 13.25 24.82
CA GLY A 673 -37.74 12.31 23.82
C GLY A 673 -38.46 10.96 23.92
N PHE A 674 -37.71 9.88 24.12
CA PHE A 674 -38.27 8.55 24.34
C PHE A 674 -38.05 8.13 25.79
N GLY A 675 -38.99 7.39 26.35
CA GLY A 675 -38.86 6.89 27.72
C GLY A 675 -40.15 7.12 28.48
N MET A 676 -40.07 6.97 29.80
CA MET A 676 -41.06 7.48 30.73
C MET A 676 -40.46 8.71 31.40
N ASP A 677 -40.85 9.90 30.92
CA ASP A 677 -40.19 11.15 31.28
C ASP A 677 -41.00 11.92 32.32
N MET A 678 -40.29 12.54 33.27
CA MET A 678 -40.89 13.25 34.39
C MET A 678 -40.57 14.74 34.35
N VAL A 679 -41.56 15.58 34.60
CA VAL A 679 -41.37 16.96 35.09
C VAL A 679 -41.74 17.02 36.57
N SER A 680 -40.82 17.51 37.41
CA SER A 680 -41.02 17.62 38.85
C SER A 680 -41.03 19.05 39.34
N PHE A 681 -42.06 19.37 40.12
CA PHE A 681 -42.25 20.61 40.84
C PHE A 681 -42.07 20.44 42.35
N ALA A 682 -41.62 19.28 42.84
CA ALA A 682 -41.60 18.94 44.26
C ALA A 682 -40.84 19.95 45.16
N ASP A 683 -39.86 20.64 44.59
CA ASP A 683 -39.06 21.67 45.27
C ASP A 683 -39.66 23.09 45.22
N GLU A 684 -40.86 23.26 44.64
CA GLU A 684 -41.55 24.54 44.59
C GLU A 684 -42.24 24.89 45.91
N ALA A 685 -42.20 26.17 46.28
CA ALA A 685 -42.70 26.63 47.58
C ALA A 685 -44.22 26.89 47.62
N GLY A 686 -44.90 26.80 46.48
CA GLY A 686 -46.34 27.01 46.35
C GLY A 686 -46.93 26.09 45.30
N GLY A 687 -48.22 25.77 45.46
CA GLY A 687 -48.91 24.85 44.57
C GLY A 687 -48.92 25.31 43.11
N VAL A 688 -48.88 24.34 42.21
CA VAL A 688 -48.79 24.42 40.76
C VAL A 688 -50.16 24.15 40.16
N THR A 689 -50.52 24.94 39.15
CA THR A 689 -51.66 24.64 38.29
C THR A 689 -51.15 24.36 36.88
N LEU A 690 -51.34 23.12 36.45
CA LEU A 690 -50.94 22.56 35.17
C LEU A 690 -52.19 22.18 34.40
N ASP A 691 -52.38 22.74 33.21
CA ASP A 691 -53.39 22.28 32.25
C ASP A 691 -52.66 22.00 30.93
N LEU A 692 -52.53 20.73 30.57
CA LEU A 692 -51.84 20.31 29.34
C LEU A 692 -52.73 20.46 28.09
N GLY A 693 -54.04 20.63 28.27
CA GLY A 693 -55.01 20.86 27.18
C GLY A 693 -55.19 22.33 26.80
N ALA A 694 -54.69 23.26 27.62
CA ALA A 694 -54.78 24.70 27.41
C ALA A 694 -53.44 25.40 27.71
N PRO A 695 -53.18 26.62 27.20
CA PRO A 695 -51.94 27.34 27.50
C PRO A 695 -51.93 27.97 28.91
N VAL A 696 -52.53 27.31 29.91
CA VAL A 696 -52.67 27.83 31.27
C VAL A 696 -51.74 27.05 32.19
N LEU A 697 -50.48 27.48 32.20
CA LEU A 697 -49.56 27.14 33.27
C LEU A 697 -49.45 28.34 34.20
N THR A 698 -49.62 28.15 35.49
CA THR A 698 -49.45 29.22 36.49
C THR A 698 -48.59 28.74 37.65
N GLY A 699 -47.97 29.67 38.39
CA GLY A 699 -46.96 29.33 39.39
C GLY A 699 -45.58 29.17 38.75
N ALA A 700 -44.80 28.18 39.17
CA ALA A 700 -43.45 27.92 38.65
C ALA A 700 -43.45 27.49 37.18
N ALA A 701 -44.50 26.83 36.70
CA ALA A 701 -44.61 26.37 35.31
C ALA A 701 -45.05 27.47 34.32
N ALA A 702 -45.23 28.72 34.76
CA ALA A 702 -45.92 29.74 33.97
C ALA A 702 -45.20 30.12 32.66
N GLY A 703 -45.74 29.65 31.53
CA GLY A 703 -45.20 29.91 30.19
C GLY A 703 -44.33 28.78 29.64
N ASP A 704 -44.08 27.74 30.44
CA ASP A 704 -43.33 26.55 30.04
C ASP A 704 -44.06 25.76 28.94
N ILE A 705 -43.31 24.91 28.23
CA ILE A 705 -43.86 23.96 27.26
C ILE A 705 -43.21 22.61 27.48
N TYR A 706 -44.05 21.58 27.62
CA TYR A 706 -43.64 20.20 27.80
C TYR A 706 -44.06 19.39 26.58
N THR A 707 -43.16 18.58 26.04
CA THR A 707 -43.40 17.66 24.93
C THR A 707 -42.84 16.30 25.32
N SER A 708 -43.52 15.21 24.95
CA SER A 708 -43.09 13.84 25.28
C SER A 708 -42.81 13.66 26.79
N ILE A 709 -43.74 14.12 27.64
CA ILE A 709 -43.66 13.95 29.10
C ILE A 709 -44.89 13.17 29.56
N GLU A 710 -44.66 12.04 30.22
CA GLU A 710 -45.72 11.14 30.69
C GLU A 710 -46.00 11.29 32.18
N VAL A 711 -45.08 11.85 32.96
CA VAL A 711 -45.20 11.97 34.42
C VAL A 711 -45.04 13.41 34.89
N PHE A 712 -45.98 13.87 35.71
CA PHE A 712 -45.94 15.20 36.32
C PHE A 712 -46.04 15.09 37.83
N GLN A 713 -45.02 15.57 38.54
CA GLN A 713 -44.94 15.55 39.99
C GLN A 713 -45.19 16.94 40.58
N GLY A 714 -46.19 17.05 41.44
CA GLY A 714 -46.54 18.25 42.20
C GLY A 714 -45.65 18.51 43.40
N THR A 715 -46.11 19.44 44.21
CA THR A 715 -45.42 20.05 45.35
C THR A 715 -45.81 19.35 46.66
N THR A 716 -45.61 20.01 47.80
CA THR A 716 -46.20 19.57 49.09
C THR A 716 -47.45 20.38 49.47
N GLN A 717 -47.95 21.18 48.53
CA GLN A 717 -49.06 22.10 48.66
C GLN A 717 -50.20 21.64 47.75
N ALA A 718 -51.39 22.24 47.88
CA ALA A 718 -52.51 21.90 47.01
C ALA A 718 -52.21 22.25 45.54
N ASP A 719 -52.06 21.23 44.71
CA ASP A 719 -51.79 21.29 43.28
C ASP A 719 -53.06 21.07 42.45
N SER A 720 -53.04 21.49 41.18
CA SER A 720 -54.17 21.31 40.25
C SER A 720 -53.66 20.91 38.87
N PHE A 721 -53.71 19.62 38.55
CA PHE A 721 -53.26 19.06 37.28
C PHE A 721 -54.43 18.64 36.41
N THR A 722 -54.39 19.03 35.14
CA THR A 722 -55.34 18.63 34.09
C THR A 722 -54.55 18.08 32.90
N GLY A 723 -54.88 16.86 32.51
CA GLY A 723 -54.24 16.15 31.40
C GLY A 723 -54.57 16.69 30.02
N SER A 724 -54.09 15.98 29.01
CA SER A 724 -54.28 16.27 27.59
C SER A 724 -55.13 15.19 26.93
N ALA A 725 -55.83 15.56 25.85
CA ALA A 725 -56.57 14.56 25.07
C ALA A 725 -55.67 13.70 24.16
N ALA A 726 -54.36 13.99 24.10
CA ALA A 726 -53.44 13.44 23.12
C ALA A 726 -52.59 12.29 23.67
N ALA A 727 -52.34 12.27 24.99
CA ALA A 727 -51.57 11.25 25.68
C ALA A 727 -52.29 10.84 26.98
N ALA A 728 -51.83 9.75 27.59
CA ALA A 728 -52.25 9.36 28.92
C ALA A 728 -51.17 9.80 29.89
N GLU A 729 -51.51 10.64 30.86
CA GLU A 729 -50.55 11.19 31.81
C GLU A 729 -50.67 10.56 33.19
N ASN A 730 -49.55 10.51 33.90
CA ASN A 730 -49.48 10.02 35.27
C ASN A 730 -49.17 11.20 36.20
N PHE A 731 -50.09 11.47 37.11
CA PHE A 731 -49.97 12.56 38.07
C PHE A 731 -49.54 12.04 39.43
N VAL A 732 -48.46 12.61 39.95
CA VAL A 732 -48.03 12.45 41.34
C VAL A 732 -48.33 13.77 42.04
N GLY A 733 -49.48 13.89 42.71
CA GLY A 733 -49.87 15.14 43.38
C GLY A 733 -48.85 15.60 44.43
N GLY A 734 -48.36 14.63 45.22
CA GLY A 734 -47.51 14.89 46.38
C GLY A 734 -48.35 15.05 47.63
N ALA A 735 -47.81 15.70 48.66
CA ALA A 735 -48.63 16.05 49.82
C ALA A 735 -49.48 17.27 49.45
N GLY A 736 -50.71 17.36 49.95
CA GLY A 736 -51.57 18.45 49.52
C GLY A 736 -53.03 18.07 49.65
N ALA A 737 -53.88 18.85 49.01
CA ALA A 737 -55.26 18.46 48.75
C ALA A 737 -55.45 18.78 47.27
N ASP A 738 -55.07 17.83 46.44
CA ASP A 738 -54.74 18.06 45.05
C ASP A 738 -55.94 17.81 44.14
N LEU A 739 -56.04 18.57 43.06
CA LEU A 739 -57.05 18.36 42.03
C LEU A 739 -56.39 17.71 40.82
N LEU A 740 -56.60 16.40 40.63
CA LEU A 740 -56.05 15.64 39.52
C LEU A 740 -57.16 15.28 38.54
N THR A 741 -57.11 15.85 37.34
CA THR A 741 -58.13 15.69 36.30
C THR A 741 -57.54 15.02 35.05
N GLY A 742 -57.94 13.78 34.79
CA GLY A 742 -57.66 13.10 33.53
C GLY A 742 -58.49 13.67 32.36
N VAL A 743 -57.98 13.57 31.14
CA VAL A 743 -58.63 14.03 29.91
C VAL A 743 -58.52 12.94 28.83
N GLY A 744 -59.35 11.92 28.93
CA GLY A 744 -59.36 10.86 27.93
C GLY A 744 -59.59 9.52 28.57
N ARG A 745 -58.80 8.52 28.15
CA ARG A 745 -58.70 7.24 28.83
C ARG A 745 -57.23 6.93 29.11
N GLY A 746 -56.95 6.40 30.29
CA GLY A 746 -55.64 5.89 30.68
C GLY A 746 -54.85 6.80 31.63
N ASP A 747 -55.40 7.94 32.04
CA ASP A 747 -54.74 8.84 32.97
C ASP A 747 -54.63 8.22 34.37
N GLY A 748 -53.48 8.39 35.01
CA GLY A 748 -53.13 7.78 36.28
C GLY A 748 -52.97 8.78 37.42
N ALA A 749 -53.35 8.38 38.63
CA ALA A 749 -52.94 9.03 39.87
C ALA A 749 -52.01 8.10 40.65
N TRP A 750 -50.81 8.57 40.92
CA TRP A 750 -49.72 7.78 41.49
C TRP A 750 -49.35 8.31 42.88
N TYR A 751 -49.32 7.41 43.85
CA TYR A 751 -49.03 7.70 45.25
C TYR A 751 -47.74 7.05 45.74
N LEU A 752 -46.86 6.65 44.82
CA LEU A 752 -45.61 5.93 45.11
C LEU A 752 -44.64 6.69 46.03
N THR A 753 -44.75 8.02 46.12
CA THR A 753 -43.94 8.86 47.02
C THR A 753 -44.57 9.07 48.39
N SER A 754 -45.81 8.59 48.59
CA SER A 754 -46.55 8.77 49.83
C SER A 754 -45.82 8.12 51.00
N THR A 755 -45.73 8.86 52.11
CA THR A 755 -45.08 8.38 53.34
C THR A 755 -46.04 7.62 54.26
N GLY A 756 -47.24 7.28 53.77
CA GLY A 756 -48.21 6.42 54.43
C GLY A 756 -49.21 5.82 53.45
N SER A 757 -50.00 4.86 53.94
CA SER A 757 -51.00 4.17 53.12
C SER A 757 -52.10 5.10 52.60
N VAL A 758 -52.53 4.85 51.37
CA VAL A 758 -53.61 5.54 50.67
C VAL A 758 -54.85 4.65 50.54
N GLN A 759 -56.02 5.29 50.59
CA GLN A 759 -57.33 4.67 50.41
C GLN A 759 -58.07 5.45 49.33
N ILE A 760 -58.19 4.85 48.16
CA ILE A 760 -58.69 5.52 46.95
C ILE A 760 -59.79 4.66 46.35
N ASN A 761 -60.90 5.31 46.01
CA ASN A 761 -62.02 4.68 45.36
C ASN A 761 -62.50 5.57 44.19
N LEU A 762 -62.21 5.14 42.97
CA LEU A 762 -62.58 5.85 41.74
C LEU A 762 -64.09 5.78 41.47
N LEU A 763 -64.77 4.72 41.90
CA LEU A 763 -66.22 4.57 41.76
C LEU A 763 -66.99 5.58 42.62
N GLU A 764 -66.57 5.78 43.86
CA GLU A 764 -67.18 6.73 44.81
C GLU A 764 -66.58 8.15 44.72
N GLY A 765 -65.44 8.29 44.03
CA GLY A 765 -64.72 9.55 43.89
C GLY A 765 -64.07 10.03 45.19
N THR A 766 -63.57 9.11 46.02
CA THR A 766 -62.97 9.42 47.33
C THR A 766 -61.49 9.08 47.36
N ALA A 767 -60.67 9.97 47.92
CA ALA A 767 -59.25 9.78 48.18
C ALA A 767 -58.93 10.22 49.61
N ALA A 768 -58.25 9.37 50.39
CA ALA A 768 -57.91 9.63 51.79
C ALA A 768 -56.65 8.85 52.24
N GLY A 769 -56.01 9.33 53.31
CA GLY A 769 -54.80 8.71 53.87
C GLY A 769 -53.54 9.04 53.08
N GLY A 770 -52.39 9.09 53.76
CA GLY A 770 -51.11 9.46 53.14
C GLY A 770 -51.20 10.79 52.37
N ASP A 771 -50.59 10.79 51.19
CA ASP A 771 -50.62 11.91 50.23
C ASP A 771 -52.01 12.07 49.57
N ALA A 772 -52.84 11.01 49.51
CA ALA A 772 -54.21 11.08 48.97
C ALA A 772 -55.19 11.89 49.84
N GLN A 773 -54.74 12.43 50.97
CA GLN A 773 -55.60 13.05 51.98
C GLN A 773 -56.20 14.39 51.51
N GLY A 774 -57.43 14.33 51.01
CA GLY A 774 -58.17 15.52 50.58
C GLY A 774 -58.08 15.79 49.09
N ASP A 775 -57.44 14.89 48.34
CA ASP A 775 -57.39 14.94 46.89
C ASP A 775 -58.77 14.76 46.26
N VAL A 776 -58.90 15.36 45.08
CA VAL A 776 -60.07 15.27 44.21
C VAL A 776 -59.60 14.70 42.88
N LEU A 777 -59.96 13.44 42.64
CA LEU A 777 -59.65 12.71 41.41
C LEU A 777 -60.85 12.79 40.45
N ILE A 778 -60.64 13.29 39.24
CA ILE A 778 -61.68 13.42 38.21
C ILE A 778 -61.21 12.72 36.95
N ASN A 779 -62.02 11.79 36.42
CA ASN A 779 -61.70 11.02 35.21
C ASN A 779 -60.30 10.36 35.25
N ILE A 780 -59.87 9.93 36.43
CA ILE A 780 -58.68 9.09 36.58
C ILE A 780 -59.10 7.64 36.34
N ASP A 781 -58.34 6.93 35.50
CA ASP A 781 -58.60 5.52 35.16
C ASP A 781 -57.63 4.57 35.85
N ASN A 782 -56.42 5.04 36.18
CA ASN A 782 -55.35 4.19 36.67
C ASN A 782 -54.86 4.65 38.05
N LEU A 783 -54.48 3.70 38.90
CA LEU A 783 -53.94 3.98 40.24
C LEU A 783 -52.65 3.21 40.47
N MET A 784 -51.71 3.89 41.11
CA MET A 784 -50.56 3.26 41.74
C MET A 784 -50.53 3.64 43.22
N GLY A 785 -50.48 2.63 44.08
CA GLY A 785 -50.36 2.81 45.52
C GLY A 785 -48.97 3.30 45.95
N SER A 786 -48.82 3.38 47.24
CA SER A 786 -47.63 3.73 48.00
C SER A 786 -46.75 2.51 48.30
N ALA A 787 -45.80 2.68 49.23
CA ALA A 787 -45.01 1.57 49.77
C ALA A 787 -45.60 1.02 51.09
N PHE A 788 -46.89 1.22 51.33
CA PHE A 788 -47.61 0.79 52.53
C PHE A 788 -48.89 0.07 52.15
N ASN A 789 -49.55 -0.57 53.12
CA ASN A 789 -50.78 -1.31 52.88
C ASN A 789 -51.93 -0.42 52.39
N ASP A 790 -52.16 -0.46 51.09
CA ASP A 790 -53.10 0.43 50.41
C ASP A 790 -54.47 -0.22 50.21
N THR A 791 -55.47 0.62 49.97
CA THR A 791 -56.79 0.17 49.52
C THR A 791 -57.14 0.92 48.25
N LEU A 792 -57.13 0.22 47.13
CA LEU A 792 -57.39 0.78 45.81
C LEU A 792 -58.69 0.19 45.26
N THR A 793 -59.57 1.02 44.71
CA THR A 793 -60.81 0.58 44.07
C THR A 793 -60.97 1.29 42.74
N GLY A 794 -61.05 0.50 41.66
CA GLY A 794 -61.34 0.96 40.31
C GLY A 794 -62.77 1.46 40.13
N ASN A 795 -63.13 1.75 38.89
CA ASN A 795 -64.45 2.23 38.50
C ASN A 795 -65.16 1.18 37.63
N ALA A 796 -66.00 1.62 36.67
CA ALA A 796 -66.75 0.72 35.80
C ALA A 796 -66.11 0.56 34.40
N TYR A 797 -64.88 1.03 34.25
CA TYR A 797 -64.08 0.95 33.03
C TYR A 797 -62.83 0.13 33.32
N SER A 798 -62.20 -0.40 32.26
CA SER A 798 -60.88 -1.03 32.34
C SER A 798 -59.87 -0.11 33.04
N ASN A 799 -59.42 -0.53 34.21
CA ASN A 799 -58.45 0.17 35.06
C ASN A 799 -57.13 -0.60 35.11
N LYS A 800 -56.04 0.14 35.28
CA LYS A 800 -54.74 -0.40 35.69
C LYS A 800 -54.48 -0.03 37.14
N LEU A 801 -54.45 -1.03 38.01
CA LEU A 801 -54.28 -0.88 39.45
C LEU A 801 -53.01 -1.61 39.91
N GLU A 802 -52.07 -0.87 40.49
CA GLU A 802 -50.83 -1.41 41.04
C GLU A 802 -50.74 -1.07 42.53
N GLY A 803 -50.64 -2.09 43.39
CA GLY A 803 -50.63 -1.92 44.85
C GLY A 803 -49.37 -1.21 45.34
N GLY A 804 -48.23 -1.55 44.75
CA GLY A 804 -46.94 -0.98 45.16
C GLY A 804 -46.18 -1.95 46.03
N ALA A 805 -45.73 -1.50 47.19
CA ALA A 805 -45.21 -2.42 48.20
C ALA A 805 -46.14 -2.31 49.42
N GLY A 806 -46.37 -3.38 50.15
CA GLY A 806 -47.37 -3.40 51.19
C GLY A 806 -48.10 -4.74 51.22
N ASN A 807 -49.09 -4.83 52.10
CA ASN A 807 -50.16 -5.83 51.94
C ASN A 807 -51.38 -5.06 51.44
N ASP A 808 -51.60 -5.11 50.13
CA ASP A 808 -52.54 -4.23 49.47
C ASP A 808 -53.89 -4.91 49.29
N LEU A 809 -54.94 -4.09 49.34
CA LEU A 809 -56.32 -4.51 49.10
C LEU A 809 -56.82 -3.80 47.84
N ILE A 810 -56.94 -4.56 46.74
CA ILE A 810 -57.28 -3.98 45.44
C ILE A 810 -58.60 -4.57 44.94
N TYR A 811 -59.51 -3.69 44.54
CA TYR A 811 -60.78 -4.02 43.90
C TYR A 811 -60.80 -3.45 42.48
N GLY A 812 -60.86 -4.30 41.44
CA GLY A 812 -60.95 -3.89 40.03
C GLY A 812 -62.26 -3.17 39.74
N GLY A 813 -63.39 -3.83 40.01
CA GLY A 813 -64.71 -3.24 39.90
C GLY A 813 -65.50 -3.84 38.74
N GLU A 814 -65.92 -3.02 37.77
CA GLU A 814 -66.44 -3.53 36.50
C GLU A 814 -65.47 -3.15 35.37
N GLY A 815 -65.36 -3.98 34.34
CA GLY A 815 -64.45 -3.75 33.22
C GLY A 815 -63.41 -4.85 33.12
N ASP A 816 -62.64 -4.87 32.04
CA ASP A 816 -61.52 -5.80 31.90
C ASP A 816 -60.28 -5.14 32.53
N ASP A 817 -59.95 -5.47 33.78
CA ASP A 817 -58.94 -4.76 34.57
C ASP A 817 -57.55 -5.41 34.51
N PHE A 818 -56.50 -4.59 34.70
CA PHE A 818 -55.15 -5.07 34.98
C PHE A 818 -54.81 -4.77 36.43
N ILE A 819 -54.67 -5.83 37.23
CA ILE A 819 -54.42 -5.70 38.67
C ILE A 819 -53.09 -6.37 39.03
N TYR A 820 -52.19 -5.61 39.63
CA TYR A 820 -50.95 -6.15 40.14
C TYR A 820 -50.78 -5.77 41.60
N GLY A 821 -50.52 -6.76 42.46
CA GLY A 821 -50.23 -6.52 43.87
C GLY A 821 -48.98 -5.65 44.07
N GLY A 822 -47.96 -5.87 43.24
CA GLY A 822 -46.73 -5.05 43.27
C GLY A 822 -46.76 -3.81 42.37
N THR A 823 -45.57 -3.37 41.94
CA THR A 823 -45.36 -2.40 40.83
C THR A 823 -44.83 -3.07 39.55
N ALA A 824 -45.56 -2.94 38.44
CA ALA A 824 -45.19 -3.48 37.13
C ALA A 824 -44.93 -2.37 36.09
N THR A 825 -45.40 -1.15 36.35
CA THR A 825 -45.08 0.04 35.55
C THR A 825 -43.61 0.38 35.71
N ASP A 826 -42.95 0.71 34.61
CA ASP A 826 -41.64 1.34 34.66
C ASP A 826 -41.79 2.73 35.26
N THR A 827 -41.27 2.92 36.48
CA THR A 827 -41.31 4.20 37.18
C THR A 827 -40.17 5.12 36.74
N GLY A 828 -39.31 4.69 35.80
CA GLY A 828 -38.22 5.50 35.27
C GLY A 828 -37.27 5.97 36.36
N ALA A 829 -36.98 7.27 36.39
CA ALA A 829 -36.11 7.90 37.40
C ALA A 829 -36.74 8.00 38.81
N PHE A 830 -38.02 7.64 38.99
CA PHE A 830 -38.58 7.50 40.33
C PHE A 830 -37.96 6.30 41.04
N GLY A 831 -37.33 6.54 42.19
CA GLY A 831 -36.95 5.49 43.13
C GLY A 831 -38.11 5.21 44.09
N PRO A 832 -38.96 4.20 43.86
CA PRO A 832 -40.03 3.87 44.81
C PRO A 832 -39.42 3.49 46.16
N LEU A 833 -40.11 3.86 47.24
CA LEU A 833 -39.72 3.41 48.57
C LEU A 833 -39.87 1.88 48.64
N THR A 834 -38.81 1.17 48.98
CA THR A 834 -38.85 -0.29 49.14
C THR A 834 -39.02 -0.64 50.61
N ILE A 835 -39.99 -1.50 50.93
CA ILE A 835 -40.13 -2.11 52.25
C ILE A 835 -39.54 -3.52 52.23
N SER A 836 -38.93 -3.92 53.35
CA SER A 836 -38.35 -5.26 53.51
C SER A 836 -39.28 -6.12 54.38
N GLY A 837 -39.77 -7.23 53.84
CA GLY A 837 -40.67 -8.15 54.56
C GLY A 837 -41.35 -9.15 53.63
N VAL A 838 -42.04 -10.13 54.21
CA VAL A 838 -42.98 -10.98 53.47
C VAL A 838 -44.29 -10.23 53.33
N GLN A 839 -44.76 -10.07 52.10
CA GLN A 839 -45.97 -9.34 51.72
C GLN A 839 -47.06 -10.32 51.26
N ALA A 840 -48.32 -9.90 51.36
CA ALA A 840 -49.47 -10.69 50.94
C ALA A 840 -50.65 -9.79 50.58
N ASP A 841 -50.94 -9.69 49.29
CA ASP A 841 -52.00 -8.84 48.77
C ASP A 841 -53.33 -9.60 48.68
N THR A 842 -54.42 -8.85 48.69
CA THR A 842 -55.76 -9.38 48.41
C THR A 842 -56.34 -8.62 47.22
N LEU A 843 -56.49 -9.29 46.08
CA LEU A 843 -56.93 -8.71 44.82
C LEU A 843 -58.31 -9.28 44.45
N TYR A 844 -59.23 -8.41 44.04
CA TYR A 844 -60.55 -8.76 43.52
C TYR A 844 -60.67 -8.19 42.11
N GLY A 845 -60.92 -9.04 41.10
CA GLY A 845 -61.14 -8.64 39.72
C GLY A 845 -62.50 -7.94 39.59
N GLY A 846 -63.57 -8.70 39.81
CA GLY A 846 -64.92 -8.18 39.81
C GLY A 846 -65.70 -8.69 38.60
N ASN A 847 -66.39 -7.80 37.88
CA ASN A 847 -67.09 -8.17 36.67
C ASN A 847 -66.27 -7.77 35.43
N GLY A 848 -65.89 -8.73 34.60
CA GLY A 848 -65.13 -8.50 33.38
C GLY A 848 -64.06 -9.57 33.22
N ASN A 849 -63.27 -9.50 32.14
CA ASN A 849 -62.18 -10.45 31.93
C ASN A 849 -60.89 -9.82 32.46
N ASP A 850 -60.53 -10.13 33.69
CA ASP A 850 -59.47 -9.45 34.41
C ASP A 850 -58.13 -10.15 34.22
N THR A 851 -57.05 -9.37 34.18
CA THR A 851 -55.67 -9.88 34.23
C THR A 851 -55.07 -9.50 35.56
N MET A 852 -54.80 -10.51 36.40
CA MET A 852 -54.36 -10.30 37.77
C MET A 852 -53.06 -11.02 38.10
N ARG A 853 -52.21 -10.38 38.90
CA ARG A 853 -50.93 -10.98 39.31
C ARG A 853 -50.53 -10.61 40.75
N SER A 854 -50.05 -11.59 41.52
CA SER A 854 -49.35 -11.33 42.80
C SER A 854 -47.90 -10.91 42.54
N ALA A 855 -47.27 -10.14 43.43
CA ALA A 855 -45.83 -9.94 43.32
C ALA A 855 -45.08 -11.26 43.49
N ASP A 856 -43.89 -11.37 42.88
CA ASP A 856 -43.14 -12.63 42.86
C ASP A 856 -42.57 -12.97 44.25
N ASP A 857 -42.31 -11.95 45.06
CA ASP A 857 -41.77 -11.98 46.41
C ASP A 857 -42.84 -12.07 47.52
N ASP A 858 -44.13 -11.99 47.16
CA ASP A 858 -45.21 -12.22 48.10
C ASP A 858 -45.30 -13.68 48.54
N ALA A 859 -45.74 -13.89 49.77
CA ALA A 859 -46.17 -15.20 50.25
C ALA A 859 -47.51 -15.10 50.98
N GLY A 860 -48.54 -15.65 50.35
CA GLY A 860 -49.90 -15.74 50.88
C GLY A 860 -50.91 -14.81 50.21
N SER A 861 -50.58 -14.20 49.06
CA SER A 861 -51.52 -13.35 48.32
C SER A 861 -52.76 -14.13 47.90
N ILE A 862 -53.93 -13.49 47.92
CA ILE A 862 -55.21 -14.10 47.55
C ILE A 862 -55.83 -13.29 46.41
N LEU A 863 -56.11 -13.95 45.30
CA LEU A 863 -56.65 -13.34 44.09
C LEU A 863 -58.02 -13.96 43.79
N TYR A 864 -59.03 -13.12 43.59
CA TYR A 864 -60.40 -13.51 43.27
C TYR A 864 -60.80 -12.94 41.91
N GLY A 865 -60.98 -13.78 40.88
CA GLY A 865 -61.44 -13.34 39.55
C GLY A 865 -62.87 -12.84 39.58
N GLU A 866 -63.73 -13.60 40.27
CA GLU A 866 -65.15 -13.36 40.43
C GLU A 866 -65.97 -13.67 39.19
N SER A 867 -66.29 -12.74 38.29
CA SER A 867 -67.19 -12.98 37.15
C SER A 867 -66.56 -12.55 35.83
N GLY A 868 -66.26 -13.50 34.97
CA GLY A 868 -65.71 -13.29 33.63
C GLY A 868 -64.69 -14.36 33.27
N ASN A 869 -63.91 -14.16 32.21
CA ASN A 869 -62.87 -15.12 31.85
C ASN A 869 -61.52 -14.53 32.27
N ASP A 870 -61.11 -14.83 33.48
CA ASP A 870 -59.99 -14.15 34.14
C ASP A 870 -58.66 -14.84 33.85
N ASN A 871 -57.59 -14.06 33.85
CA ASN A 871 -56.22 -14.53 33.71
C ASN A 871 -55.42 -14.19 34.96
N ILE A 872 -55.30 -15.17 35.86
CA ILE A 872 -54.77 -14.98 37.20
C ILE A 872 -53.43 -15.70 37.35
N THR A 873 -52.40 -14.97 37.74
CA THR A 873 -51.07 -15.54 38.04
C THR A 873 -50.71 -15.31 39.50
N VAL A 874 -50.44 -16.39 40.24
CA VAL A 874 -50.04 -16.33 41.65
C VAL A 874 -48.69 -17.03 41.87
N SER A 875 -47.78 -16.36 42.58
CA SER A 875 -46.46 -16.89 42.93
C SER A 875 -46.58 -17.90 44.08
N ALA A 876 -46.89 -17.43 45.29
CA ALA A 876 -47.19 -18.25 46.46
C ALA A 876 -48.44 -17.68 47.14
N GLY A 877 -49.58 -18.38 47.02
CA GLY A 877 -50.87 -17.82 47.43
C GLY A 877 -52.05 -18.61 46.87
N ILE A 878 -53.24 -18.04 46.92
CA ILE A 878 -54.46 -18.68 46.45
C ILE A 878 -55.05 -17.87 45.28
N ALA A 879 -55.39 -18.52 44.18
CA ALA A 879 -56.13 -17.93 43.08
C ALA A 879 -57.49 -18.62 42.95
N TYR A 880 -58.56 -17.84 43.04
CA TYR A 880 -59.93 -18.26 42.76
C TYR A 880 -60.34 -17.67 41.41
N GLY A 881 -60.70 -18.49 40.43
CA GLY A 881 -61.26 -18.05 39.15
C GLY A 881 -62.64 -17.46 39.37
N GLY A 882 -63.63 -18.29 39.68
CA GLY A 882 -64.99 -17.83 39.98
C GLY A 882 -65.96 -18.34 38.92
N ASP A 883 -66.82 -17.46 38.41
CA ASP A 883 -67.76 -17.75 37.33
C ASP A 883 -67.13 -17.37 35.98
N GLY A 884 -66.98 -18.32 35.05
CA GLY A 884 -66.50 -18.11 33.69
C GLY A 884 -65.38 -19.07 33.32
N ASN A 885 -64.70 -18.85 32.18
CA ASN A 885 -63.65 -19.76 31.72
C ASN A 885 -62.29 -19.18 32.05
N ASP A 886 -61.76 -19.51 33.23
CA ASP A 886 -60.60 -18.84 33.79
C ASP A 886 -59.30 -19.52 33.38
N THR A 887 -58.22 -18.74 33.37
CA THR A 887 -56.85 -19.22 33.21
C THR A 887 -56.06 -18.89 34.47
N LEU A 888 -55.78 -19.92 35.26
CA LEU A 888 -55.07 -19.80 36.53
C LEU A 888 -53.65 -20.34 36.39
N THR A 889 -52.65 -19.59 36.81
CA THR A 889 -51.24 -19.99 36.71
C THR A 889 -50.53 -19.88 38.06
N GLY A 890 -50.03 -21.01 38.55
CA GLY A 890 -49.22 -21.07 39.77
C GLY A 890 -47.73 -21.23 39.44
N THR A 891 -46.90 -20.25 39.80
CA THR A 891 -45.48 -20.19 39.40
C THR A 891 -44.50 -20.58 40.51
N GLY A 892 -44.79 -20.26 41.76
CA GLY A 892 -43.92 -20.47 42.92
C GLY A 892 -44.21 -21.76 43.70
N TYR A 893 -43.85 -21.78 44.99
CA TYR A 893 -44.07 -22.92 45.89
C TYR A 893 -45.24 -22.66 46.83
N GLY A 894 -46.13 -23.65 46.97
CA GLY A 894 -47.24 -23.62 47.91
C GLY A 894 -48.45 -22.80 47.43
N TYR A 895 -48.64 -22.65 46.11
CA TYR A 895 -49.86 -22.03 45.59
C TYR A 895 -51.05 -23.00 45.62
N GLU A 896 -52.26 -22.44 45.61
CA GLU A 896 -53.51 -23.17 45.41
C GLU A 896 -54.32 -22.48 44.30
N LEU A 897 -54.72 -23.22 43.27
CA LEU A 897 -55.56 -22.72 42.17
C LEU A 897 -56.95 -23.34 42.30
N GLN A 898 -58.00 -22.54 42.25
CA GLN A 898 -59.39 -22.97 42.28
C GLN A 898 -60.13 -22.38 41.07
N GLY A 899 -60.46 -23.20 40.06
CA GLY A 899 -61.14 -22.76 38.84
C GLY A 899 -62.53 -22.19 39.16
N GLY A 900 -63.42 -23.05 39.63
CA GLY A 900 -64.76 -22.64 40.05
C GLY A 900 -65.82 -23.14 39.08
N ALA A 901 -66.61 -22.24 38.51
CA ALA A 901 -67.71 -22.55 37.62
C ALA A 901 -67.39 -22.13 36.19
N GLY A 902 -67.17 -23.10 35.31
CA GLY A 902 -66.91 -22.86 33.88
C GLY A 902 -65.76 -23.74 33.42
N VAL A 903 -65.30 -23.54 32.18
CA VAL A 903 -64.25 -24.39 31.60
C VAL A 903 -62.90 -23.74 31.86
N ASP A 904 -62.23 -24.19 32.91
CA ASP A 904 -61.04 -23.54 33.43
C ASP A 904 -59.74 -24.18 32.92
N THR A 905 -58.68 -23.38 32.84
CA THR A 905 -57.32 -23.82 32.50
C THR A 905 -56.37 -23.55 33.66
N LEU A 906 -55.91 -24.62 34.30
CA LEU A 906 -55.04 -24.57 35.48
C LEU A 906 -53.59 -24.93 35.09
N ASN A 907 -52.73 -23.92 34.96
CA ASN A 907 -51.32 -24.04 34.60
C ASN A 907 -50.44 -24.22 35.84
N LEU A 908 -49.98 -25.45 36.04
CA LEU A 908 -49.18 -25.87 37.19
C LEU A 908 -47.68 -25.80 36.85
N ARG A 909 -47.02 -24.67 37.15
CA ARG A 909 -45.59 -24.44 36.81
C ARG A 909 -44.64 -24.67 37.98
N GLY A 910 -45.04 -24.32 39.20
CA GLY A 910 -44.31 -24.63 40.44
C GLY A 910 -44.96 -25.77 41.23
N SER A 911 -44.64 -25.90 42.52
CA SER A 911 -45.28 -26.88 43.41
C SER A 911 -46.51 -26.26 44.07
N GLY A 912 -47.66 -26.89 43.95
CA GLY A 912 -48.91 -26.37 44.49
C GLY A 912 -50.08 -27.30 44.22
N ASP A 913 -51.26 -26.90 44.65
CA ASP A 913 -52.50 -27.64 44.50
C ASP A 913 -53.40 -26.97 43.43
N ALA A 914 -54.09 -27.78 42.62
CA ALA A 914 -55.07 -27.35 41.64
C ALA A 914 -56.41 -28.05 41.85
N LEU A 915 -57.47 -27.25 41.88
CA LEU A 915 -58.85 -27.64 42.07
C LEU A 915 -59.66 -27.09 40.89
N GLY A 916 -60.10 -27.93 39.96
CA GLY A 916 -60.79 -27.51 38.73
C GLY A 916 -62.13 -26.87 39.03
N GLY A 917 -63.04 -27.64 39.63
CA GLY A 917 -64.35 -27.11 40.02
C GLY A 917 -65.45 -27.86 39.28
N GLU A 918 -66.41 -27.16 38.70
CA GLU A 918 -67.51 -27.73 37.91
C GLU A 918 -67.37 -27.35 36.43
N SER A 919 -67.71 -28.28 35.52
CA SER A 919 -67.56 -28.20 34.05
C SER A 919 -66.29 -28.91 33.57
N GLY A 920 -65.77 -28.60 32.38
CA GLY A 920 -64.74 -29.42 31.74
C GLY A 920 -63.37 -28.76 31.78
N ASP A 921 -62.58 -29.05 32.80
CA ASP A 921 -61.37 -28.30 33.14
C ASP A 921 -60.09 -28.89 32.53
N ALA A 922 -59.11 -28.04 32.29
CA ALA A 922 -57.82 -28.39 31.70
C ALA A 922 -56.66 -28.10 32.66
N TYR A 923 -56.11 -29.15 33.25
CA TYR A 923 -54.92 -29.08 34.10
C TYR A 923 -53.67 -29.27 33.25
N ILE A 924 -52.80 -28.26 33.17
CA ILE A 924 -51.58 -28.31 32.37
C ILE A 924 -50.36 -28.32 33.29
N VAL A 925 -49.71 -29.48 33.38
CA VAL A 925 -48.59 -29.71 34.29
C VAL A 925 -47.26 -29.47 33.59
N PHE A 926 -46.65 -28.32 33.88
CA PHE A 926 -45.29 -27.98 33.47
C PHE A 926 -44.26 -28.31 34.55
N SER A 927 -44.70 -28.38 35.81
CA SER A 927 -43.85 -28.50 36.99
C SER A 927 -42.95 -29.74 36.95
N LYS A 928 -41.73 -29.57 37.46
CA LYS A 928 -40.81 -30.65 37.82
C LYS A 928 -40.76 -30.87 39.33
N THR A 929 -41.68 -30.24 40.05
CA THR A 929 -41.91 -30.39 41.47
C THR A 929 -43.34 -30.89 41.70
N MET A 930 -43.65 -31.40 42.89
CA MET A 930 -44.88 -32.14 43.09
C MET A 930 -46.07 -31.21 43.03
N VAL A 931 -47.08 -31.59 42.25
CA VAL A 931 -48.34 -30.85 42.18
C VAL A 931 -49.49 -31.73 42.60
N GLY A 932 -50.39 -31.20 43.41
CA GLY A 932 -51.66 -31.84 43.74
C GLY A 932 -52.74 -31.44 42.74
N ILE A 933 -53.54 -32.40 42.32
CA ILE A 933 -54.73 -32.16 41.50
C ILE A 933 -55.91 -32.87 42.14
N GLN A 934 -57.00 -32.14 42.32
CA GLN A 934 -58.27 -32.68 42.78
C GLN A 934 -59.41 -32.04 41.98
N ASP A 935 -60.13 -32.86 41.23
CA ASP A 935 -61.35 -32.42 40.56
C ASP A 935 -62.58 -32.89 41.36
N THR A 936 -63.61 -32.07 41.50
CA THR A 936 -64.84 -32.49 42.21
C THR A 936 -66.11 -32.27 41.39
N GLY A 937 -65.98 -31.79 40.16
CA GLY A 937 -67.08 -31.47 39.26
C GLY A 937 -67.77 -32.72 38.75
N THR A 938 -69.05 -32.61 38.42
CA THR A 938 -69.82 -33.79 37.96
C THR A 938 -70.32 -33.69 36.52
N SER A 939 -69.97 -32.62 35.83
CA SER A 939 -70.35 -32.35 34.45
C SER A 939 -69.15 -31.79 33.71
N GLY A 940 -68.97 -32.09 32.42
CA GLY A 940 -67.80 -31.64 31.66
C GLY A 940 -66.98 -32.81 31.14
N ILE A 941 -65.84 -32.52 30.51
CA ILE A 941 -64.76 -33.49 30.28
C ILE A 941 -63.49 -32.81 30.77
N ASP A 942 -62.90 -33.34 31.81
CA ASP A 942 -61.67 -32.81 32.38
C ASP A 942 -60.45 -33.51 31.79
N THR A 943 -59.39 -32.74 31.63
CA THR A 943 -58.15 -33.19 31.03
C THR A 943 -56.93 -32.82 31.84
N VAL A 944 -55.97 -33.74 31.97
CA VAL A 944 -54.65 -33.44 32.52
C VAL A 944 -53.61 -33.61 31.43
N THR A 945 -52.92 -32.53 31.07
CA THR A 945 -51.81 -32.55 30.11
C THR A 945 -50.47 -32.48 30.83
N LEU A 946 -49.72 -33.58 30.78
CA LEU A 946 -48.41 -33.75 31.39
C LEU A 946 -47.32 -33.24 30.44
N LYS A 947 -47.01 -31.95 30.49
CA LYS A 947 -45.94 -31.35 29.66
C LYS A 947 -44.54 -31.80 30.08
N ASN A 948 -44.40 -32.26 31.31
CA ASN A 948 -43.16 -32.82 31.86
C ASN A 948 -42.88 -34.30 31.48
N ILE A 949 -43.85 -35.00 30.86
CA ILE A 949 -43.69 -36.40 30.42
C ILE A 949 -43.92 -36.49 28.91
N GLN A 950 -42.93 -37.00 28.18
CA GLN A 950 -42.95 -36.94 26.71
C GLN A 950 -43.99 -37.87 26.09
N SER A 951 -44.05 -39.11 26.54
CA SER A 951 -44.88 -40.17 25.93
C SER A 951 -45.52 -41.06 26.99
N VAL A 952 -46.59 -41.78 26.61
CA VAL A 952 -47.27 -42.72 27.51
C VAL A 952 -46.34 -43.82 28.02
N SER A 953 -45.31 -44.21 27.26
CA SER A 953 -44.31 -45.20 27.71
C SER A 953 -43.44 -44.71 28.89
N ASP A 954 -43.37 -43.40 29.09
CA ASP A 954 -42.63 -42.77 30.18
C ASP A 954 -43.48 -42.55 31.43
N VAL A 955 -44.79 -42.82 31.38
CA VAL A 955 -45.71 -42.67 32.52
C VAL A 955 -45.55 -43.85 33.49
N ARG A 956 -45.39 -43.56 34.77
CA ARG A 956 -45.47 -44.53 35.87
C ARG A 956 -46.49 -44.07 36.89
N ILE A 957 -47.36 -44.98 37.33
CA ILE A 957 -48.43 -44.66 38.28
C ILE A 957 -48.20 -45.47 39.55
N VAL A 958 -48.08 -44.78 40.69
CA VAL A 958 -47.91 -45.39 42.01
C VAL A 958 -49.16 -45.11 42.84
N GLN A 959 -49.75 -46.16 43.41
CA GLN A 959 -50.95 -46.08 44.25
C GLN A 959 -50.60 -46.08 45.75
N ASN A 960 -51.33 -45.29 46.53
CA ASN A 960 -51.39 -45.42 48.00
C ASN A 960 -52.81 -45.13 48.54
N ASP A 961 -52.97 -45.13 49.87
CA ASP A 961 -54.25 -44.86 50.55
C ASP A 961 -54.77 -43.41 50.41
N LEU A 962 -53.93 -42.50 49.89
CA LEU A 962 -54.21 -41.07 49.73
C LEU A 962 -54.59 -40.70 48.28
N GLY A 963 -54.19 -41.49 47.27
CA GLY A 963 -54.50 -41.20 45.87
C GLY A 963 -53.61 -41.92 44.86
N ALA A 964 -53.53 -41.39 43.64
CA ALA A 964 -52.65 -41.87 42.56
C ALA A 964 -51.52 -40.87 42.30
N TYR A 965 -50.28 -41.34 42.18
CA TYR A 965 -49.12 -40.52 41.84
C TYR A 965 -48.65 -40.86 40.44
N ILE A 966 -48.48 -39.87 39.59
CA ILE A 966 -47.94 -40.00 38.25
C ILE A 966 -46.50 -39.48 38.24
N PHE A 967 -45.56 -40.31 37.81
CA PHE A 967 -44.14 -39.96 37.66
C PHE A 967 -43.65 -40.21 36.24
N ASN A 968 -42.61 -39.48 35.86
CA ASN A 968 -41.75 -39.91 34.76
C ASN A 968 -40.97 -41.17 35.16
N ALA A 969 -40.84 -42.15 34.26
CA ALA A 969 -40.13 -43.39 34.49
C ALA A 969 -38.67 -43.18 34.94
N ALA A 970 -37.98 -42.17 34.39
CA ALA A 970 -36.61 -41.84 34.75
C ALA A 970 -36.52 -41.23 36.15
N ASP A 971 -37.46 -40.36 36.52
CA ASP A 971 -37.50 -39.72 37.83
C ASP A 971 -37.80 -40.76 38.92
N LEU A 972 -38.76 -41.65 38.70
CA LEU A 972 -39.07 -42.75 39.62
C LEU A 972 -37.87 -43.71 39.78
N GLN A 973 -37.15 -44.02 38.70
CA GLN A 973 -35.98 -44.90 38.74
C GLN A 973 -34.79 -44.27 39.47
N SER A 974 -34.64 -42.95 39.37
CA SER A 974 -33.59 -42.19 40.06
C SER A 974 -33.93 -41.85 41.52
N GLY A 975 -35.16 -42.10 41.97
CA GLY A 975 -35.63 -41.79 43.32
C GLY A 975 -36.06 -40.33 43.51
N ASN A 976 -36.20 -39.56 42.41
CA ASN A 976 -36.74 -38.21 42.43
C ASN A 976 -38.27 -38.25 42.56
N LEU A 977 -38.76 -38.46 43.78
CA LEU A 977 -40.19 -38.51 44.06
C LEU A 977 -40.83 -37.12 44.16
N ASP A 978 -40.05 -36.06 44.03
CA ASP A 978 -40.56 -34.70 44.10
C ASP A 978 -41.08 -34.20 42.75
N SER A 979 -40.93 -34.90 41.61
CA SER A 979 -41.36 -34.39 40.29
C SER A 979 -42.73 -34.86 39.79
N GLY A 980 -43.53 -35.47 40.67
CA GLY A 980 -44.77 -36.16 40.29
C GLY A 980 -46.04 -35.31 40.32
N VAL A 981 -47.11 -35.87 39.75
CA VAL A 981 -48.48 -35.36 39.91
C VAL A 981 -49.22 -36.24 40.90
N PHE A 982 -49.78 -35.65 41.95
CA PHE A 982 -50.59 -36.35 42.94
C PHE A 982 -52.08 -36.08 42.69
N LEU A 983 -52.80 -37.11 42.27
CA LEU A 983 -54.27 -37.10 42.14
C LEU A 983 -54.89 -37.51 43.46
N LYS A 984 -55.38 -36.53 44.21
CA LYS A 984 -55.90 -36.72 45.57
C LYS A 984 -57.22 -37.48 45.58
N ASP A 985 -57.35 -38.44 46.49
CA ASP A 985 -58.54 -39.28 46.69
C ASP A 985 -59.08 -40.00 45.43
N TRP A 986 -58.23 -40.18 44.40
CA TRP A 986 -58.55 -40.84 43.13
C TRP A 986 -59.27 -42.20 43.34
N TYR A 987 -58.69 -43.07 44.17
CA TYR A 987 -59.25 -44.39 44.48
C TYR A 987 -60.32 -44.38 45.58
N LYS A 988 -60.81 -43.21 45.99
CA LYS A 988 -62.03 -43.07 46.82
C LYS A 988 -63.18 -42.47 46.03
N GLY A 989 -62.98 -42.22 44.72
CA GLY A 989 -63.95 -41.54 43.86
C GLY A 989 -64.06 -40.05 44.14
N GLY A 990 -63.04 -39.45 44.77
CA GLY A 990 -62.99 -38.00 45.05
C GLY A 990 -62.36 -37.17 43.94
N ASN A 991 -62.22 -37.75 42.74
CA ASN A 991 -61.67 -37.10 41.55
C ASN A 991 -62.39 -37.64 40.29
N THR A 992 -62.71 -36.75 39.35
CA THR A 992 -63.63 -36.97 38.22
C THR A 992 -62.96 -36.91 36.85
N ILE A 993 -61.64 -36.69 36.77
CA ILE A 993 -60.93 -36.49 35.50
C ILE A 993 -61.04 -37.66 34.52
N GLU A 994 -61.46 -37.41 33.28
CA GLU A 994 -61.63 -38.47 32.29
C GLU A 994 -60.37 -38.81 31.50
N THR A 995 -59.58 -37.81 31.09
CA THR A 995 -58.54 -38.02 30.07
C THR A 995 -57.20 -37.39 30.44
N PHE A 996 -56.13 -38.16 30.29
CA PHE A 996 -54.75 -37.68 30.48
C PHE A 996 -54.04 -37.64 29.15
N TYR A 997 -53.20 -36.63 28.92
CA TYR A 997 -52.37 -36.46 27.74
C TYR A 997 -50.91 -36.30 28.13
N THR A 998 -49.99 -36.95 27.41
CA THR A 998 -48.56 -36.65 27.49
C THR A 998 -48.17 -35.50 26.56
N ASN A 999 -46.97 -34.96 26.71
CA ASN A 999 -46.53 -33.79 25.96
C ASN A 999 -46.63 -33.95 24.43
N ASN A 1000 -46.43 -35.16 23.89
CA ASN A 1000 -46.57 -35.48 22.47
C ASN A 1000 -48.02 -35.71 22.00
N GLY A 1001 -49.02 -35.51 22.87
CA GLY A 1001 -50.45 -35.63 22.56
C GLY A 1001 -51.02 -37.05 22.63
N GLN A 1002 -50.24 -38.05 23.08
CA GLN A 1002 -50.80 -39.38 23.35
C GLN A 1002 -51.71 -39.34 24.57
N SER A 1003 -52.91 -39.92 24.46
CA SER A 1003 -53.87 -39.99 25.56
C SER A 1003 -53.81 -41.32 26.32
N PHE A 1004 -54.12 -41.29 27.60
CA PHE A 1004 -54.32 -42.48 28.44
C PHE A 1004 -55.37 -42.20 29.52
N THR A 1005 -55.84 -43.25 30.19
CA THR A 1005 -56.78 -43.15 31.32
C THR A 1005 -56.24 -43.89 32.54
N ILE A 1006 -56.66 -43.46 33.73
CA ILE A 1006 -56.33 -44.13 34.99
C ILE A 1006 -57.61 -44.82 35.48
N PRO A 1007 -57.57 -46.07 35.96
CA PRO A 1007 -58.78 -46.75 36.43
C PRO A 1007 -59.30 -46.14 37.72
N VAL A 1008 -60.63 -46.01 37.80
CA VAL A 1008 -61.36 -45.73 39.04
C VAL A 1008 -61.71 -47.04 39.77
N VAL A 1009 -62.13 -46.94 41.04
CA VAL A 1009 -62.46 -48.09 41.90
C VAL A 1009 -63.44 -49.05 41.21
N GLY A 1010 -63.00 -50.30 41.00
CA GLY A 1010 -63.83 -51.39 40.47
C GLY A 1010 -63.67 -51.68 38.96
N GLN A 1011 -62.80 -50.97 38.24
CA GLN A 1011 -62.43 -51.29 36.86
C GLN A 1011 -61.02 -51.90 36.76
N ALA A 1012 -60.84 -52.88 35.85
CA ALA A 1012 -59.53 -53.45 35.54
C ALA A 1012 -58.79 -52.59 34.51
N MET A 1013 -57.49 -52.36 34.72
CA MET A 1013 -56.60 -51.69 33.76
C MET A 1013 -56.70 -52.33 32.36
N THR A 1014 -57.11 -51.56 31.34
CA THR A 1014 -57.11 -52.01 29.94
C THR A 1014 -55.75 -51.83 29.23
N GLU A 1015 -54.82 -51.08 29.82
CA GLU A 1015 -53.49 -50.80 29.26
C GLU A 1015 -52.38 -51.27 30.22
N SER A 1016 -51.31 -51.88 29.68
CA SER A 1016 -50.23 -52.45 30.49
C SER A 1016 -49.26 -51.38 30.97
N PHE A 1017 -49.61 -50.70 32.06
CA PHE A 1017 -48.67 -49.86 32.79
C PHE A 1017 -47.86 -50.73 33.77
N ALA A 1018 -46.56 -50.45 33.92
CA ALA A 1018 -45.77 -51.04 34.99
C ALA A 1018 -46.16 -50.33 36.29
N VAL A 1019 -47.08 -50.96 37.04
CA VAL A 1019 -47.41 -50.65 38.44
C VAL A 1019 -46.27 -51.10 39.34
#